data_AF-A0A4Q3LDJ3-F1
#
_entry.id   AF-A0A4Q3LDJ3-F1
#
_cell.length_a   1.000
_cell.length_b   1.000
_cell.length_c   1.000
_cell.angle_alpha   90.00
_cell.angle_beta   90.00
_cell.angle_gamma   90.00
#
_symmetry.space_group_name_H-M   'P 1'
#
loop_
_entity.id
_entity.type
_entity.pdbx_description
1 polymer ?
#
loop_
_entity_poly.entity_id
_entity_poly.type
_entity_poly.pdbx_seq_one_letter_code
_entity_poly.pdbx_strand_id
1 'polypeptide(L)'
;EVRELDVYYGRAHALQGVSFTLGEGVLGLVGRNGMGKTTLCNAITGLVPASGSVKLAGEEILGRTPNEITRRGIAYVPQGRRMWPSLTVDETLRLVAKHRREIDRVYAMFPRLAERKSNGGAQLSGGEQQMLAIGRALLLEPRVLVMDEPTEGLAPVIVQQVEQALRQLATETHIGILLIEQNLGVAMEAADRIGVMVNGRIAHEMPAHELAADKALQERLLGVRSNGEDEEPPQQAAPAPTTTKVFTVRRAHAEADVTPLPVTRTVRGINRWNAGAPDAEITESSFPRRRESRALEGGAPRSGASPDALGPRLRGDDETPVAQVLTFPVAATTQRAAFVAGTFDTKGRELMYVKQCLERRGLRVVTVDLATSGKPSSANVHPREVARHHPEGEAAVFTNDRGSAVTGMALAFERFLLSRRDLGGVLGAGGSGGTALVTQAMRALPIGLPKVMVSTMASGDTRPYVGPSDICMMYSVTDVSGINRISERVLANAANALGGMMAHAPATGESATKPAIGLTMFGVTTPCVQAVTRQLAEQYDCMVFHATGVGGQSMEKLADSRLLEGVIDVSTTEIADEVVGGVLSAGPTRLDVFARVPLPYVGSCGALDMVNFGAWDTVPERFKRRTLYRHNPVVTLMRTTPEECKAIGEFIARKLNAMTGPVRFLIPEGGVSAIDRPGQPFHDPEADRALFAAIEANFRPGPDRKLQRLPLHINDEAFARALVAAWREAAAPRQRTRSALA
;
A
#
# COMPACT_ATOMS: atom_id res chain seq x y z
N GLU A 1 -27.71 25.14 -4.64
CA GLU A 1 -26.98 26.12 -3.82
C GLU A 1 -26.32 25.41 -2.65
N VAL A 2 -25.06 25.71 -2.39
CA VAL A 2 -24.28 25.21 -1.25
C VAL A 2 -23.79 26.42 -0.46
N ARG A 3 -23.99 26.44 0.86
CA ARG A 3 -23.56 27.53 1.74
C ARG A 3 -22.84 26.98 2.97
N GLU A 4 -21.66 27.57 3.23
CA GLU A 4 -20.82 27.31 4.40
C GLU A 4 -20.68 25.81 4.72
N LEU A 5 -20.50 25.00 3.67
CA LEU A 5 -20.47 23.55 3.81
C LEU A 5 -19.15 23.11 4.43
N ASP A 6 -19.27 22.47 5.58
CA ASP A 6 -18.19 21.96 6.39
C ASP A 6 -18.27 20.45 6.52
N VAL A 7 -17.15 19.76 6.34
CA VAL A 7 -17.04 18.30 6.51
C VAL A 7 -15.84 17.98 7.38
N TYR A 8 -16.08 17.11 8.35
CA TYR A 8 -15.05 16.63 9.26
C TYR A 8 -14.90 15.12 9.15
N TYR A 9 -13.68 14.64 8.88
CA TYR A 9 -13.32 13.24 9.07
C TYR A 9 -12.53 13.12 10.37
N GLY A 10 -13.23 12.72 11.45
CA GLY A 10 -12.66 12.75 12.79
C GLY A 10 -12.25 14.18 13.19
N ARG A 11 -10.94 14.44 13.30
CA ARG A 11 -10.39 15.77 13.64
C ARG A 11 -9.94 16.59 12.42
N ALA A 12 -10.00 16.02 11.21
CA ALA A 12 -9.58 16.69 9.99
C ALA A 12 -10.76 17.46 9.38
N HIS A 13 -10.59 18.77 9.17
CA HIS A 13 -11.58 19.66 8.59
C HIS A 13 -11.38 19.72 7.07
N ALA A 14 -12.08 18.83 6.36
CA ALA A 14 -11.84 18.51 4.95
C ALA A 14 -12.52 19.49 3.98
N LEU A 15 -13.72 19.97 4.30
CA LEU A 15 -14.34 21.12 3.65
C LEU A 15 -14.48 22.22 4.70
N GLN A 16 -14.09 23.45 4.36
CA GLN A 16 -14.00 24.57 5.29
C GLN A 16 -14.87 25.73 4.81
N GLY A 17 -16.18 25.65 5.04
CA GLY A 17 -17.13 26.69 4.67
C GLY A 17 -17.31 26.85 3.17
N VAL A 18 -17.34 25.75 2.41
CA VAL A 18 -17.49 25.79 0.95
C VAL A 18 -18.86 26.38 0.58
N SER A 19 -18.86 27.39 -0.29
CA SER A 19 -20.08 28.04 -0.77
C SER A 19 -20.02 28.24 -2.27
N PHE A 20 -21.08 27.85 -2.99
CA PHE A 20 -21.24 28.11 -4.42
C PHE A 20 -22.70 27.90 -4.87
N THR A 21 -23.02 28.42 -6.04
CA THR A 21 -24.33 28.24 -6.68
C THR A 21 -24.16 27.59 -8.04
N LEU A 22 -24.91 26.51 -8.28
CA LEU A 22 -25.00 25.85 -9.59
C LEU A 22 -26.45 26.02 -10.10
N GLY A 23 -26.57 26.65 -11.27
CA GLY A 23 -27.81 26.73 -12.05
C GLY A 23 -27.80 25.70 -13.17
N GLU A 24 -28.34 26.07 -14.33
CA GLU A 24 -28.13 25.32 -15.58
C GLU A 24 -26.69 25.55 -16.10
N GLY A 25 -26.16 24.58 -16.84
CA GLY A 25 -24.78 24.62 -17.34
C GLY A 25 -23.81 23.82 -16.49
N VAL A 26 -22.51 23.99 -16.75
CA VAL A 26 -21.43 23.19 -16.17
C VAL A 26 -20.54 24.05 -15.27
N LEU A 27 -20.46 23.69 -13.99
CA LEU A 27 -19.46 24.20 -13.06
C LEU A 27 -18.35 23.16 -12.89
N GLY A 28 -17.16 23.49 -13.41
CA GLY A 28 -15.95 22.72 -13.18
C GLY A 28 -15.33 23.08 -11.84
N LEU A 29 -14.93 22.10 -11.04
CA LEU A 29 -14.12 22.33 -9.85
C LEU A 29 -12.78 21.61 -9.99
N VAL A 30 -11.72 22.40 -10.04
CA VAL A 30 -10.35 21.92 -10.20
C VAL A 30 -9.57 22.11 -8.91
N GLY A 31 -8.60 21.23 -8.69
CA GLY A 31 -7.72 21.33 -7.53
C GLY A 31 -6.84 20.10 -7.41
N ARG A 32 -5.72 20.26 -6.69
CA ARG A 32 -4.77 19.16 -6.45
C ARG A 32 -5.41 18.02 -5.66
N ASN A 33 -4.74 16.87 -5.64
CA ASN A 33 -5.20 15.71 -4.89
C ASN A 33 -5.17 16.00 -3.39
N GLY A 34 -6.24 15.59 -2.70
CA GLY A 34 -6.42 15.87 -1.28
C GLY A 34 -7.00 17.26 -0.94
N MET A 35 -7.38 18.10 -1.92
CA MET A 35 -7.96 19.43 -1.64
C MET A 35 -9.43 19.40 -1.19
N GLY A 36 -10.09 18.23 -1.19
CA GLY A 36 -11.47 18.05 -0.71
C GLY A 36 -12.52 17.83 -1.81
N LYS A 37 -12.13 17.68 -3.08
CA LYS A 37 -13.07 17.60 -4.22
C LYS A 37 -14.07 16.44 -4.11
N THR A 38 -13.59 15.20 -3.96
CA THR A 38 -14.42 14.02 -3.70
C THR A 38 -15.25 14.15 -2.41
N THR A 39 -14.68 14.78 -1.37
CA THR A 39 -15.41 15.06 -0.12
C THR A 39 -16.62 15.95 -0.37
N LEU A 40 -16.49 16.95 -1.26
CA LEU A 40 -17.60 17.82 -1.65
C LEU A 40 -18.70 17.04 -2.36
N CYS A 41 -18.35 16.18 -3.33
CA CYS A 41 -19.31 15.28 -3.99
C CYS A 41 -20.05 14.41 -2.97
N ASN A 42 -19.32 13.78 -2.07
CA ASN A 42 -19.88 12.91 -1.05
C ASN A 42 -20.81 13.65 -0.10
N ALA A 43 -20.49 14.91 0.25
CA ALA A 43 -21.32 15.72 1.13
C ALA A 43 -22.63 16.14 0.45
N ILE A 44 -22.56 16.58 -0.82
CA ILE A 44 -23.75 16.98 -1.61
C ILE A 44 -24.68 15.78 -1.84
N THR A 45 -24.12 14.58 -1.98
CA THR A 45 -24.87 13.34 -2.23
C THR A 45 -25.28 12.60 -0.94
N GLY A 46 -24.97 13.16 0.23
CA GLY A 46 -25.33 12.59 1.54
C GLY A 46 -24.57 11.33 1.93
N LEU A 47 -23.47 11.02 1.25
CA LEU A 47 -22.60 9.88 1.56
C LEU A 47 -21.71 10.14 2.80
N VAL A 48 -21.51 11.40 3.16
CA VAL A 48 -20.80 11.80 4.39
C VAL A 48 -21.57 12.88 5.14
N PRO A 49 -21.53 12.88 6.49
CA PRO A 49 -22.15 13.93 7.27
C PRO A 49 -21.43 15.27 7.03
N ALA A 50 -22.21 16.34 6.90
CA ALA A 50 -21.72 17.69 6.74
C ALA A 50 -22.58 18.68 7.55
N SER A 51 -22.02 19.83 7.89
CA SER A 51 -22.72 20.98 8.46
C SER A 51 -22.73 22.14 7.46
N GLY A 52 -23.67 23.07 7.59
CA GLY A 52 -23.91 24.13 6.61
C GLY A 52 -25.30 23.97 5.98
N SER A 53 -25.44 24.30 4.69
CA SER A 53 -26.70 24.16 3.95
C SER A 53 -26.44 23.70 2.52
N VAL A 54 -27.26 22.75 2.05
CA VAL A 54 -27.29 22.30 0.64
C VAL A 54 -28.74 22.33 0.18
N LYS A 55 -29.06 23.26 -0.71
CA LYS A 55 -30.41 23.43 -1.26
C LYS A 55 -30.49 23.04 -2.72
N LEU A 56 -31.46 22.19 -3.05
CA LEU A 56 -31.82 21.84 -4.42
C LEU A 56 -33.18 22.48 -4.75
N ALA A 57 -33.21 23.35 -5.77
CA ALA A 57 -34.41 24.09 -6.15
C ALA A 57 -35.13 24.80 -4.97
N GLY A 58 -34.35 25.37 -4.05
CA GLY A 58 -34.85 26.06 -2.86
C GLY A 58 -35.12 25.17 -1.64
N GLU A 59 -35.19 23.84 -1.81
CA GLU A 59 -35.43 22.91 -0.71
C GLU A 59 -34.14 22.42 -0.07
N GLU A 60 -34.09 22.42 1.27
CA GLU A 60 -32.96 21.89 2.04
C GLU A 60 -32.90 20.35 1.93
N ILE A 61 -31.72 19.86 1.55
CA ILE A 61 -31.45 18.43 1.36
C ILE A 61 -30.32 17.91 2.25
N LEU A 62 -29.56 18.79 2.92
CA LEU A 62 -28.51 18.34 3.83
C LEU A 62 -29.09 17.51 4.99
N GLY A 63 -28.43 16.40 5.32
CA GLY A 63 -28.86 15.47 6.38
C GLY A 63 -29.88 14.42 5.94
N ARG A 64 -30.39 14.49 4.70
CA ARG A 64 -31.19 13.42 4.10
C ARG A 64 -30.31 12.24 3.70
N THR A 65 -30.92 11.07 3.58
CA THR A 65 -30.21 9.87 3.13
C THR A 65 -29.92 9.92 1.62
N PRO A 66 -28.85 9.25 1.12
CA PRO A 66 -28.47 9.32 -0.29
C PRO A 66 -29.59 8.97 -1.28
N ASN A 67 -30.41 7.97 -0.98
CA ASN A 67 -31.53 7.57 -1.86
C ASN A 67 -32.63 8.65 -1.94
N GLU A 68 -32.88 9.40 -0.86
CA GLU A 68 -33.81 10.53 -0.84
C GLU A 68 -33.28 11.70 -1.65
N ILE A 69 -31.98 11.98 -1.55
CA ILE A 69 -31.30 13.02 -2.33
C ILE A 69 -31.36 12.67 -3.83
N THR A 70 -31.10 11.41 -4.19
CA THR A 70 -31.20 10.96 -5.58
C THR A 70 -32.62 11.08 -6.13
N ARG A 71 -33.65 10.67 -5.37
CA ARG A 71 -35.06 10.82 -5.78
C ARG A 71 -35.50 12.26 -5.99
N ARG A 72 -34.81 13.23 -5.36
CA ARG A 72 -35.07 14.66 -5.51
C ARG A 72 -34.41 15.27 -6.75
N GLY A 73 -33.55 14.51 -7.42
CA GLY A 73 -32.97 14.87 -8.71
C GLY A 73 -31.47 15.14 -8.69
N ILE A 74 -30.70 14.61 -7.74
CA ILE A 74 -29.22 14.60 -7.82
C ILE A 74 -28.73 13.21 -8.23
N ALA A 75 -28.15 13.09 -9.41
CA ALA A 75 -27.44 11.88 -9.82
C ALA A 75 -25.94 12.02 -9.59
N TYR A 76 -25.29 10.91 -9.23
CA TYR A 76 -23.86 10.88 -8.92
C TYR A 76 -23.13 9.84 -9.77
N VAL A 77 -22.07 10.28 -10.43
CA VAL A 77 -21.10 9.42 -11.13
C VAL A 77 -19.80 9.43 -10.32
N PRO A 78 -19.55 8.40 -9.49
CA PRO A 78 -18.35 8.32 -8.66
C PRO A 78 -17.10 7.98 -9.48
N GLN A 79 -15.94 8.29 -8.89
CA GLN A 79 -14.64 7.82 -9.38
C GLN A 79 -14.62 6.28 -9.51
N GLY A 80 -13.90 5.79 -10.52
CA GLY A 80 -13.69 4.37 -10.77
C GLY A 80 -14.87 3.65 -11.43
N ARG A 81 -15.81 4.39 -12.06
CA ARG A 81 -16.92 3.92 -12.93
C ARG A 81 -18.02 3.09 -12.23
N ARG A 82 -17.66 2.29 -11.22
CA ARG A 82 -18.54 1.47 -10.36
C ARG A 82 -19.56 0.65 -11.18
N MET A 83 -19.02 -0.25 -12.00
CA MET A 83 -19.77 -1.14 -12.88
C MET A 83 -20.01 -2.51 -12.26
N TRP A 84 -21.12 -3.17 -12.64
CA TRP A 84 -21.34 -4.60 -12.34
C TRP A 84 -20.68 -5.46 -13.41
N PRO A 85 -19.61 -6.21 -13.10
CA PRO A 85 -18.85 -6.96 -14.11
C PRO A 85 -19.68 -8.01 -14.84
N SER A 86 -20.66 -8.60 -14.14
CA SER A 86 -21.48 -9.72 -14.58
C SER A 86 -22.72 -9.33 -15.39
N LEU A 87 -23.08 -8.04 -15.44
CA LEU A 87 -24.25 -7.58 -16.17
C LEU A 87 -23.85 -7.01 -17.52
N THR A 88 -24.66 -7.27 -18.54
CA THR A 88 -24.50 -6.64 -19.84
C THR A 88 -24.82 -5.14 -19.79
N VAL A 89 -24.40 -4.41 -20.83
CA VAL A 89 -24.76 -2.98 -21.01
C VAL A 89 -26.27 -2.80 -20.92
N ASP A 90 -27.04 -3.58 -21.67
CA ASP A 90 -28.50 -3.46 -21.72
C ASP A 90 -29.17 -3.87 -20.40
N GLU A 91 -28.70 -4.92 -19.74
CA GLU A 91 -29.18 -5.31 -18.39
C GLU A 91 -28.90 -4.22 -17.35
N THR A 92 -27.71 -3.61 -17.40
CA THR A 92 -27.34 -2.53 -16.48
C THR A 92 -28.25 -1.30 -16.64
N LEU A 93 -28.57 -0.93 -17.88
CA LEU A 93 -29.48 0.19 -18.15
C LEU A 93 -30.92 -0.15 -17.75
N ARG A 94 -31.38 -1.39 -18.01
CA ARG A 94 -32.73 -1.85 -17.61
C ARG A 94 -32.96 -1.88 -16.11
N LEU A 95 -31.91 -2.05 -15.30
CA LEU A 95 -32.04 -2.00 -13.83
C LEU A 95 -32.47 -0.63 -13.32
N VAL A 96 -32.22 0.44 -14.09
CA VAL A 96 -32.47 1.82 -13.67
C VAL A 96 -33.59 2.47 -14.46
N ALA A 97 -33.70 2.18 -15.74
CA ALA A 97 -34.72 2.75 -16.61
C ALA A 97 -36.13 2.32 -16.19
N LYS A 98 -37.08 3.27 -16.22
CA LYS A 98 -38.51 2.98 -16.04
C LYS A 98 -39.14 2.54 -17.36
N HIS A 99 -38.66 3.10 -18.47
CA HIS A 99 -39.20 2.83 -19.79
C HIS A 99 -38.10 2.58 -20.82
N ARG A 100 -38.35 1.67 -21.77
CA ARG A 100 -37.37 1.32 -22.82
C ARG A 100 -36.91 2.53 -23.65
N ARG A 101 -37.80 3.51 -23.89
CA ARG A 101 -37.48 4.76 -24.59
C ARG A 101 -36.34 5.57 -23.95
N GLU A 102 -36.13 5.44 -22.64
CA GLU A 102 -35.06 6.14 -21.92
C GLU A 102 -33.71 5.49 -22.22
N ILE A 103 -33.69 4.16 -22.32
CA ILE A 103 -32.51 3.39 -22.75
C ILE A 103 -32.16 3.74 -24.20
N ASP A 104 -33.16 3.88 -25.07
CA ASP A 104 -32.93 4.27 -26.47
C ASP A 104 -32.30 5.67 -26.59
N ARG A 105 -32.65 6.61 -25.68
CA ARG A 105 -31.98 7.92 -25.60
C ARG A 105 -30.52 7.79 -25.16
N VAL A 106 -30.22 6.93 -24.18
CA VAL A 106 -28.84 6.65 -23.77
C VAL A 106 -28.03 6.06 -24.93
N TYR A 107 -28.64 5.18 -25.75
CA TYR A 107 -27.99 4.62 -26.93
C TYR A 107 -27.80 5.63 -28.07
N ALA A 108 -28.72 6.56 -28.25
CA ALA A 108 -28.56 7.65 -29.21
C ALA A 108 -27.40 8.58 -28.80
N MET A 109 -27.29 8.87 -27.50
CA MET A 109 -26.25 9.72 -26.95
C MET A 109 -24.87 9.03 -26.88
N PHE A 110 -24.85 7.71 -26.66
CA PHE A 110 -23.63 6.91 -26.67
C PHE A 110 -23.75 5.72 -27.64
N PRO A 111 -23.56 5.95 -28.96
CA PRO A 111 -23.71 4.90 -29.98
C PRO A 111 -22.82 3.68 -29.75
N ARG A 112 -21.65 3.87 -29.14
CA ARG A 112 -20.74 2.76 -28.76
C ARG A 112 -21.36 1.79 -27.77
N LEU A 113 -22.21 2.25 -26.86
CA LEU A 113 -22.98 1.37 -25.98
C LEU A 113 -24.05 0.59 -26.74
N ALA A 114 -24.59 1.17 -27.81
CA ALA A 114 -25.60 0.53 -28.65
C ALA A 114 -25.00 -0.61 -29.52
N GLU A 115 -23.73 -0.49 -29.89
CA GLU A 115 -22.98 -1.57 -30.57
C GLU A 115 -22.66 -2.74 -29.62
N ARG A 116 -22.61 -2.46 -28.30
CA ARG A 116 -22.13 -3.38 -27.26
C ARG A 116 -23.21 -3.83 -26.28
N LYS A 117 -24.49 -3.78 -26.68
CA LYS A 117 -25.64 -4.04 -25.78
C LYS A 117 -25.55 -5.36 -25.01
N SER A 118 -25.01 -6.41 -25.65
CA SER A 118 -24.87 -7.76 -25.08
C SER A 118 -23.53 -8.02 -24.39
N ASN A 119 -22.61 -7.05 -24.36
CA ASN A 119 -21.32 -7.20 -23.70
C ASN A 119 -21.45 -6.97 -22.20
N GLY A 120 -20.80 -7.81 -21.39
CA GLY A 120 -20.69 -7.65 -19.94
C GLY A 120 -19.87 -6.43 -19.54
N GLY A 121 -20.11 -5.86 -18.36
CA GLY A 121 -19.39 -4.68 -17.86
C GLY A 121 -17.86 -4.85 -17.82
N ALA A 122 -17.36 -6.07 -17.60
CA ALA A 122 -15.93 -6.39 -17.64
C ALA A 122 -15.35 -6.49 -19.07
N GLN A 123 -16.20 -6.58 -20.09
CA GLN A 123 -15.80 -6.69 -21.51
C GLN A 123 -15.78 -5.33 -22.23
N LEU A 124 -16.14 -4.26 -21.53
CA LEU A 124 -16.11 -2.89 -22.03
C LEU A 124 -14.73 -2.27 -21.76
N SER A 125 -14.25 -1.46 -22.69
CA SER A 125 -13.10 -0.58 -22.47
C SER A 125 -13.40 0.44 -21.37
N GLY A 126 -12.35 1.05 -20.80
CA GLY A 126 -12.52 2.03 -19.74
C GLY A 126 -13.40 3.23 -20.13
N GLY A 127 -13.33 3.64 -21.40
CA GLY A 127 -14.20 4.69 -21.94
C GLY A 127 -15.65 4.27 -22.06
N GLU A 128 -15.90 3.06 -22.56
CA GLU A 128 -17.26 2.50 -22.67
C GLU A 128 -17.88 2.29 -21.28
N GLN A 129 -17.09 1.84 -20.29
CA GLN A 129 -17.54 1.76 -18.90
C GLN A 129 -17.93 3.13 -18.34
N GLN A 130 -17.17 4.18 -18.67
CA GLN A 130 -17.49 5.54 -18.24
C GLN A 130 -18.78 6.05 -18.89
N MET A 131 -18.95 5.86 -20.20
CA MET A 131 -20.19 6.22 -20.90
C MET A 131 -21.39 5.50 -20.30
N LEU A 132 -21.24 4.21 -19.94
CA LEU A 132 -22.30 3.44 -19.31
C LEU A 132 -22.63 3.94 -17.90
N ALA A 133 -21.61 4.34 -17.12
CA ALA A 133 -21.82 4.95 -15.80
C ALA A 133 -22.58 6.29 -15.89
N ILE A 134 -22.25 7.12 -16.88
CA ILE A 134 -22.96 8.38 -17.18
C ILE A 134 -24.39 8.07 -17.65
N GLY A 135 -24.56 7.15 -18.59
CA GLY A 135 -25.87 6.71 -19.09
C GLY A 135 -26.80 6.24 -17.97
N ARG A 136 -26.27 5.44 -17.03
CA ARG A 136 -27.01 5.00 -15.83
C ARG A 136 -27.47 6.16 -14.97
N ALA A 137 -26.63 7.18 -14.78
CA ALA A 137 -26.98 8.36 -14.00
C ALA A 137 -28.07 9.20 -14.68
N LEU A 138 -28.03 9.31 -16.01
CA LEU A 138 -29.02 10.06 -16.79
C LEU A 138 -30.41 9.42 -16.79
N LEU A 139 -30.49 8.08 -16.68
CA LEU A 139 -31.77 7.38 -16.53
C LEU A 139 -32.53 7.75 -15.25
N LEU A 140 -31.87 8.41 -14.29
CA LEU A 140 -32.51 8.92 -13.08
C LEU A 140 -33.22 10.27 -13.30
N GLU A 141 -33.16 10.82 -14.52
CA GLU A 141 -33.70 12.14 -14.88
C GLU A 141 -33.24 13.25 -13.91
N PRO A 142 -31.92 13.41 -13.70
CA PRO A 142 -31.42 14.34 -12.70
C PRO A 142 -31.65 15.80 -13.09
N ARG A 143 -31.88 16.65 -12.08
CA ARG A 143 -31.78 18.11 -12.18
C ARG A 143 -30.34 18.58 -12.00
N VAL A 144 -29.56 17.84 -11.22
CA VAL A 144 -28.12 18.06 -11.02
C VAL A 144 -27.36 16.76 -11.22
N LEU A 145 -26.36 16.78 -12.09
CA LEU A 145 -25.43 15.67 -12.30
C LEU A 145 -24.08 16.01 -11.65
N VAL A 146 -23.69 15.23 -10.64
CA VAL A 146 -22.39 15.34 -9.96
C VAL A 146 -21.45 14.29 -10.51
N MET A 147 -20.29 14.68 -11.00
CA MET A 147 -19.31 13.75 -11.58
C MET A 147 -17.95 13.94 -10.94
N ASP A 148 -17.41 12.85 -10.40
CA ASP A 148 -16.12 12.84 -9.71
C ASP A 148 -15.04 12.22 -10.59
N GLU A 149 -14.22 13.08 -11.20
CA GLU A 149 -13.11 12.73 -12.09
C GLU A 149 -13.49 11.77 -13.23
N PRO A 150 -14.53 12.09 -14.02
CA PRO A 150 -15.05 11.18 -15.04
C PRO A 150 -14.04 10.86 -16.16
N THR A 151 -13.00 11.68 -16.35
CA THR A 151 -12.02 11.48 -17.42
C THR A 151 -10.74 10.74 -16.97
N GLU A 152 -10.65 10.38 -15.69
CA GLU A 152 -9.46 9.73 -15.14
C GLU A 152 -9.15 8.38 -15.83
N GLY A 153 -7.91 8.24 -16.30
CA GLY A 153 -7.41 7.02 -16.92
C GLY A 153 -8.06 6.68 -18.27
N LEU A 154 -8.68 7.66 -18.94
CA LEU A 154 -9.23 7.52 -20.29
C LEU A 154 -8.24 7.95 -21.37
N ALA A 155 -8.32 7.34 -22.54
CA ALA A 155 -7.55 7.77 -23.71
C ALA A 155 -8.03 9.14 -24.21
N PRO A 156 -7.16 10.00 -24.78
CA PRO A 156 -7.53 11.37 -25.18
C PRO A 156 -8.76 11.49 -26.09
N VAL A 157 -8.95 10.55 -27.02
CA VAL A 157 -10.11 10.52 -27.92
C VAL A 157 -11.43 10.29 -27.15
N ILE A 158 -11.37 9.49 -26.09
CA ILE A 158 -12.53 9.23 -25.23
C ILE A 158 -12.82 10.44 -24.34
N VAL A 159 -11.79 11.11 -23.84
CA VAL A 159 -11.92 12.36 -23.08
C VAL A 159 -12.71 13.39 -23.89
N GLN A 160 -12.32 13.61 -25.15
CA GLN A 160 -13.03 14.51 -26.07
C GLN A 160 -14.50 14.10 -26.29
N GLN A 161 -14.78 12.80 -26.39
CA GLN A 161 -16.16 12.30 -26.54
C GLN A 161 -17.00 12.56 -25.28
N VAL A 162 -16.40 12.40 -24.09
CA VAL A 162 -17.07 12.71 -22.82
C VAL A 162 -17.33 14.21 -22.71
N GLU A 163 -16.34 15.06 -22.99
CA GLU A 163 -16.49 16.53 -23.01
C GLU A 163 -17.62 16.99 -23.92
N GLN A 164 -17.66 16.47 -25.16
CA GLN A 164 -18.73 16.77 -26.12
C GLN A 164 -20.11 16.34 -25.60
N ALA A 165 -20.21 15.14 -25.03
CA ALA A 165 -21.46 14.64 -24.45
C ALA A 165 -21.93 15.50 -23.26
N LEU A 166 -21.01 15.99 -22.42
CA LEU A 166 -21.34 16.86 -21.29
C LEU A 166 -21.83 18.24 -21.75
N ARG A 167 -21.18 18.82 -22.76
CA ARG A 167 -21.64 20.08 -23.38
C ARG A 167 -23.00 19.91 -24.03
N GLN A 168 -23.20 18.80 -24.75
CA GLN A 168 -24.48 18.48 -25.37
C GLN A 168 -25.58 18.36 -24.32
N LEU A 169 -25.34 17.63 -23.23
CA LEU A 169 -26.27 17.55 -22.10
C LEU A 169 -26.59 18.92 -21.52
N ALA A 170 -25.57 19.73 -21.21
CA ALA A 170 -25.77 21.04 -20.62
C ALA A 170 -26.54 22.01 -21.52
N THR A 171 -26.47 21.83 -22.86
CA THR A 171 -27.12 22.70 -23.83
C THR A 171 -28.52 22.21 -24.22
N GLU A 172 -28.69 20.90 -24.39
CA GLU A 172 -29.95 20.28 -24.85
C GLU A 172 -30.90 19.95 -23.69
N THR A 173 -30.39 19.96 -22.45
CA THR A 173 -31.17 19.64 -21.25
C THR A 173 -30.96 20.73 -20.18
N HIS A 174 -32.03 21.05 -19.44
CA HIS A 174 -32.01 22.02 -18.33
C HIS A 174 -31.38 21.41 -17.05
N ILE A 175 -30.22 20.76 -17.19
CA ILE A 175 -29.50 20.06 -16.10
C ILE A 175 -28.30 20.90 -15.68
N GLY A 176 -28.08 21.04 -14.37
CA GLY A 176 -26.85 21.57 -13.81
C GLY A 176 -25.80 20.48 -13.63
N ILE A 177 -24.58 20.69 -14.11
CA ILE A 177 -23.50 19.71 -14.01
C ILE A 177 -22.40 20.23 -13.08
N LEU A 178 -22.10 19.50 -12.01
CA LEU A 178 -20.91 19.71 -11.18
C LEU A 178 -19.83 18.73 -11.62
N LEU A 179 -18.86 19.22 -12.38
CA LEU A 179 -17.74 18.44 -12.91
C LEU A 179 -16.51 18.62 -12.03
N ILE A 180 -16.13 17.59 -11.29
CA ILE A 180 -14.84 17.58 -10.59
C ILE A 180 -13.77 17.01 -11.50
N GLU A 181 -12.68 17.74 -11.68
CA GLU A 181 -11.56 17.29 -12.51
C GLU A 181 -10.20 17.62 -11.91
N GLN A 182 -9.21 16.76 -12.20
CA GLN A 182 -7.79 17.07 -11.97
C GLN A 182 -7.17 17.73 -13.20
N ASN A 183 -7.66 17.37 -14.39
CA ASN A 183 -7.14 17.89 -15.64
C ASN A 183 -7.77 19.25 -15.94
N LEU A 184 -6.97 20.31 -15.82
CA LEU A 184 -7.42 21.67 -16.09
C LEU A 184 -7.91 21.86 -17.52
N GLY A 185 -7.25 21.23 -18.50
CA GLY A 185 -7.65 21.32 -19.90
C GLY A 185 -9.07 20.82 -20.12
N VAL A 186 -9.39 19.66 -19.54
CA VAL A 186 -10.73 19.05 -19.60
C VAL A 186 -11.76 19.93 -18.90
N ALA A 187 -11.44 20.42 -17.71
CA ALA A 187 -12.36 21.27 -16.97
C ALA A 187 -12.67 22.57 -17.73
N MET A 188 -11.65 23.23 -18.27
CA MET A 188 -11.81 24.47 -19.05
C MET A 188 -12.56 24.23 -20.36
N GLU A 189 -12.34 23.09 -21.01
CA GLU A 189 -13.06 22.73 -22.22
C GLU A 189 -14.49 22.29 -21.91
N ALA A 190 -14.80 21.67 -20.78
CA ALA A 190 -16.16 21.20 -20.51
C ALA A 190 -17.05 22.22 -19.77
N ALA A 191 -16.47 23.14 -19.00
CA ALA A 191 -17.21 23.99 -18.06
C ALA A 191 -17.48 25.41 -18.54
N ASP A 192 -18.58 26.00 -18.07
CA ASP A 192 -18.89 27.43 -18.25
C ASP A 192 -18.13 28.28 -17.22
N ARG A 193 -18.04 27.77 -15.98
CA ARG A 193 -17.36 28.38 -14.85
C ARG A 193 -16.41 27.38 -14.19
N ILE A 194 -15.30 27.89 -13.67
CA ILE A 194 -14.30 27.11 -12.94
C ILE A 194 -14.18 27.64 -11.53
N GLY A 195 -14.38 26.77 -10.54
CA GLY A 195 -13.95 26.95 -9.17
C GLY A 195 -12.58 26.30 -8.94
N VAL A 196 -11.66 27.00 -8.27
CA VAL A 196 -10.36 26.45 -7.87
C VAL A 196 -10.38 26.12 -6.39
N MET A 197 -10.24 24.84 -6.06
CA MET A 197 -10.29 24.33 -4.70
C MET A 197 -8.89 24.25 -4.09
N VAL A 198 -8.70 24.91 -2.95
CA VAL A 198 -7.46 24.94 -2.18
C VAL A 198 -7.76 24.73 -0.70
N ASN A 199 -7.15 23.72 -0.08
CA ASN A 199 -7.24 23.41 1.35
C ASN A 199 -8.69 23.34 1.88
N GLY A 200 -9.59 22.68 1.13
CA GLY A 200 -10.99 22.52 1.55
C GLY A 200 -11.88 23.72 1.26
N ARG A 201 -11.42 24.73 0.51
CA ARG A 201 -12.18 25.95 0.16
C ARG A 201 -12.17 26.19 -1.34
N ILE A 202 -13.22 26.82 -1.86
CA ILE A 202 -13.19 27.39 -3.21
C ILE A 202 -12.51 28.77 -3.09
N ALA A 203 -11.24 28.84 -3.49
CA ALA A 203 -10.42 30.05 -3.34
C ALA A 203 -10.73 31.09 -4.42
N HIS A 204 -11.04 30.61 -5.63
CA HIS A 204 -11.37 31.44 -6.78
C HIS A 204 -12.52 30.80 -7.55
N GLU A 205 -13.38 31.62 -8.12
CA GLU A 205 -14.39 31.20 -9.08
C GLU A 205 -14.43 32.23 -10.22
N MET A 206 -14.37 31.75 -11.46
CA MET A 206 -14.30 32.61 -12.65
C MET A 206 -14.89 31.90 -13.88
N PRO A 207 -15.25 32.62 -14.95
CA PRO A 207 -15.58 32.00 -16.23
C PRO A 207 -14.43 31.15 -16.78
N ALA A 208 -14.73 29.99 -17.37
CA ALA A 208 -13.71 29.07 -17.86
C ALA A 208 -12.82 29.69 -18.96
N HIS A 209 -13.41 30.52 -19.83
CA HIS A 209 -12.69 31.18 -20.92
C HIS A 209 -11.65 32.21 -20.43
N GLU A 210 -11.88 32.86 -19.27
CA GLU A 210 -10.92 33.78 -18.67
C GLU A 210 -9.69 33.03 -18.18
N LEU A 211 -9.88 31.87 -17.53
CA LEU A 211 -8.78 31.02 -17.09
C LEU A 211 -8.03 30.40 -18.27
N ALA A 212 -8.74 30.00 -19.34
CA ALA A 212 -8.13 29.43 -20.54
C ALA A 212 -7.24 30.43 -21.29
N ALA A 213 -7.58 31.73 -21.26
CA ALA A 213 -6.84 32.79 -21.94
C ALA A 213 -5.56 33.23 -21.20
N ASP A 214 -5.44 32.99 -19.89
CA ASP A 214 -4.32 33.47 -19.07
C ASP A 214 -3.47 32.31 -18.51
N LYS A 215 -2.41 31.95 -19.25
CA LYS A 215 -1.45 30.91 -18.84
C LYS A 215 -0.76 31.23 -17.51
N ALA A 216 -0.42 32.49 -17.25
CA ALA A 216 0.25 32.87 -16.01
C ALA A 216 -0.69 32.69 -14.79
N LEU A 217 -1.98 32.95 -14.98
CA LEU A 217 -3.01 32.67 -13.98
C LEU A 217 -3.17 31.17 -13.73
N GLN A 218 -3.15 30.33 -14.78
CA GLN A 218 -3.17 28.87 -14.63
C GLN A 218 -1.97 28.38 -13.80
N GLU A 219 -0.76 28.87 -14.12
CA GLU A 219 0.47 28.53 -13.40
C GLU A 219 0.42 28.99 -11.94
N ARG A 220 -0.06 30.20 -11.66
CA ARG A 220 -0.14 30.76 -10.30
C ARG A 220 -1.17 30.04 -9.44
N LEU A 221 -2.34 29.71 -9.98
CA LEU A 221 -3.43 29.09 -9.22
C LEU A 221 -3.24 27.59 -9.00
N LEU A 222 -2.47 26.91 -9.86
CA LEU A 222 -2.35 25.44 -9.85
C LEU A 222 -0.90 24.97 -9.66
N GLY A 223 0.08 25.88 -9.71
CA GLY A 223 1.51 25.64 -9.48
C GLY A 223 2.15 24.69 -10.50
N VAL A 224 1.74 24.80 -11.77
CA VAL A 224 2.30 24.03 -12.89
C VAL A 224 3.55 24.77 -13.40
N ARG A 225 4.76 24.31 -13.08
CA ARG A 225 5.96 24.67 -13.86
C ARG A 225 6.18 23.61 -14.93
N SER A 226 6.11 24.01 -16.19
CA SER A 226 6.76 23.28 -17.28
C SER A 226 8.29 23.40 -17.12
N ASN A 227 9.01 22.30 -17.34
CA ASN A 227 10.46 22.18 -17.22
C ASN A 227 11.26 23.41 -17.73
N GLY A 228 12.20 23.91 -16.92
CA GLY A 228 13.22 24.87 -17.33
C GLY A 228 13.71 25.77 -16.18
N GLU A 229 14.91 25.47 -15.68
CA GLU A 229 15.86 26.34 -14.97
C GLU A 229 15.52 26.81 -13.53
N ASP A 230 16.47 26.53 -12.63
CA ASP A 230 16.49 26.94 -11.23
C ASP A 230 16.82 28.43 -11.10
N GLU A 231 15.89 29.22 -10.57
CA GLU A 231 16.19 30.48 -9.88
C GLU A 231 15.50 30.48 -8.50
N GLU A 232 16.30 30.72 -7.46
CA GLU A 232 15.85 30.92 -6.08
C GLU A 232 14.97 32.17 -5.97
N PRO A 233 13.80 32.12 -5.29
CA PRO A 233 13.01 33.31 -5.04
C PRO A 233 13.65 34.20 -3.96
N PRO A 234 13.58 35.53 -4.10
CA PRO A 234 14.22 36.46 -3.19
C PRO A 234 13.60 36.44 -1.79
N GLN A 235 14.48 36.57 -0.80
CA GLN A 235 14.21 36.56 0.64
C GLN A 235 13.27 37.72 1.03
N GLN A 236 11.99 37.42 1.30
CA GLN A 236 11.07 38.40 1.90
C GLN A 236 11.27 38.47 3.41
N ALA A 237 11.47 39.70 3.89
CA ALA A 237 11.68 40.03 5.29
C ALA A 237 10.50 39.60 6.18
N ALA A 238 10.81 39.04 7.35
CA ALA A 238 9.84 38.62 8.34
C ALA A 238 9.01 39.81 8.86
N PRO A 239 7.68 39.69 8.99
CA PRO A 239 6.89 40.70 9.69
C PRO A 239 7.19 40.66 11.20
N ALA A 240 7.20 41.85 11.81
CA ALA A 240 7.49 42.06 13.22
C ALA A 240 6.52 41.30 14.16
N PRO A 241 6.97 40.89 15.36
CA PRO A 241 6.19 40.05 16.25
C PRO A 241 4.98 40.80 16.80
N THR A 242 3.78 40.30 16.51
CA THR A 242 2.55 40.69 17.20
C THR A 242 2.52 40.04 18.58
N THR A 243 2.29 40.84 19.62
CA THR A 243 2.18 40.41 21.01
C THR A 243 1.01 39.43 21.16
N THR A 244 1.31 38.14 21.33
CA THR A 244 0.31 37.11 21.57
C THR A 244 -0.20 37.25 23.00
N LYS A 245 -1.46 37.68 23.18
CA LYS A 245 -2.16 37.58 24.47
C LYS A 245 -2.51 36.11 24.73
N VAL A 246 -1.88 35.53 25.74
CA VAL A 246 -2.20 34.19 26.23
C VAL A 246 -3.43 34.27 27.13
N PHE A 247 -4.53 33.62 26.73
CA PHE A 247 -5.66 33.37 27.63
C PHE A 247 -5.46 31.99 28.28
N THR A 248 -5.35 31.98 29.61
CA THR A 248 -5.31 30.74 30.39
C THR A 248 -6.74 30.30 30.68
N VAL A 249 -7.24 29.28 29.99
CA VAL A 249 -8.53 28.65 30.31
C VAL A 249 -8.31 27.63 31.43
N ARG A 250 -8.81 27.91 32.64
CA ARG A 250 -8.90 26.92 33.72
C ARG A 250 -10.21 26.16 33.58
N ARG A 251 -10.14 24.83 33.51
CA ARG A 251 -11.31 23.95 33.65
C ARG A 251 -11.76 23.95 35.10
N ALA A 252 -13.06 24.10 35.34
CA ALA A 252 -13.66 23.83 36.65
C ALA A 252 -13.52 22.33 36.96
N HIS A 253 -12.70 22.01 37.96
CA HIS A 253 -12.77 20.70 38.61
C HIS A 253 -13.80 20.79 39.72
N ALA A 254 -14.70 19.80 39.74
CA ALA A 254 -15.65 19.56 40.81
C ALA A 254 -14.94 19.49 42.18
N GLU A 255 -15.66 19.95 43.19
CA GLU A 255 -15.25 20.09 44.58
C GLU A 255 -14.65 18.80 45.15
N ALA A 256 -13.41 18.91 45.64
CA ALA A 256 -12.90 18.08 46.71
C ALA A 256 -11.86 18.91 47.48
N ASP A 257 -12.12 19.10 48.78
CA ASP A 257 -11.27 19.83 49.72
C ASP A 257 -9.82 19.35 49.68
N VAL A 258 -8.90 20.26 49.36
CA VAL A 258 -7.47 20.08 49.63
C VAL A 258 -6.94 21.34 50.30
N THR A 259 -6.63 21.22 51.59
CA THR A 259 -5.97 22.23 52.40
C THR A 259 -4.59 22.56 51.80
N PRO A 260 -4.23 23.84 51.59
CA PRO A 260 -2.99 24.20 50.92
C PRO A 260 -1.78 23.97 51.84
N LEU A 261 -0.87 23.08 51.45
CA LEU A 261 0.46 23.00 52.06
C LEU A 261 1.36 24.13 51.50
N PRO A 262 2.17 24.78 52.34
CA PRO A 262 2.91 25.99 51.98
C PRO A 262 4.05 25.71 50.99
N VAL A 263 4.12 26.57 49.97
CA VAL A 263 5.18 26.63 48.97
C VAL A 263 6.46 27.17 49.61
N THR A 264 7.43 26.30 49.89
CA THR A 264 8.86 26.67 49.93
C THR A 264 9.75 25.43 49.75
N ARG A 265 10.45 25.32 48.60
CA ARG A 265 11.93 25.33 48.54
C ARG A 265 12.45 25.03 47.14
N THR A 266 13.43 25.83 46.79
CA THR A 266 14.44 25.66 45.74
C THR A 266 15.10 24.28 45.79
N VAL A 267 15.18 23.60 44.64
CA VAL A 267 16.14 22.50 44.43
C VAL A 267 17.24 23.02 43.51
N ARG A 268 18.40 23.29 44.11
CA ARG A 268 19.68 23.51 43.42
C ARG A 268 20.08 22.20 42.74
N GLY A 269 20.11 22.19 41.41
CA GLY A 269 20.76 21.11 40.66
C GLY A 269 22.27 21.19 40.86
N ILE A 270 22.86 20.09 41.30
CA ILE A 270 24.31 19.89 41.33
C ILE A 270 24.78 19.69 39.89
N ASN A 271 25.70 20.51 39.42
CA ASN A 271 26.33 20.42 38.10
C ASN A 271 27.86 20.50 38.24
N ARG A 272 28.54 19.95 37.23
CA ARG A 272 29.96 19.51 37.15
C ARG A 272 31.06 20.52 37.56
N TRP A 273 30.68 21.72 37.98
CA TRP A 273 31.61 22.79 38.39
C TRP A 273 31.70 22.99 39.91
N ASN A 274 30.92 22.26 40.72
CA ASN A 274 30.99 22.35 42.18
C ASN A 274 31.39 21.01 42.84
N ALA A 275 32.72 20.90 43.00
CA ALA A 275 33.49 20.26 44.07
C ALA A 275 33.62 18.73 44.13
N GLY A 276 34.88 18.30 44.24
CA GLY A 276 35.33 16.94 44.49
C GLY A 276 35.17 16.49 45.94
N ALA A 277 35.46 15.21 46.15
CA ALA A 277 35.25 14.38 47.35
C ALA A 277 36.13 14.79 48.58
N PRO A 278 36.11 14.07 49.74
CA PRO A 278 35.22 13.02 50.26
C PRO A 278 34.72 13.25 51.72
N ASP A 279 34.07 12.24 52.30
CA ASP A 279 33.76 11.98 53.74
C ASP A 279 32.50 12.59 54.39
N ALA A 280 31.50 11.72 54.64
CA ALA A 280 30.88 11.49 55.96
C ALA A 280 29.73 10.46 55.86
N GLU A 281 29.85 9.34 56.59
CA GLU A 281 28.76 8.44 56.96
C GLU A 281 27.73 9.15 57.86
N ILE A 282 26.49 8.63 57.94
CA ILE A 282 25.84 8.14 59.18
C ILE A 282 24.31 7.93 58.98
N THR A 283 23.97 6.63 58.98
CA THR A 283 22.81 5.90 59.55
C THR A 283 21.36 6.39 59.47
N GLU A 284 20.55 5.46 58.94
CA GLU A 284 19.11 5.32 59.18
C GLU A 284 18.80 4.95 60.64
N SER A 285 17.88 5.67 61.28
CA SER A 285 16.93 5.08 62.22
C SER A 285 15.73 6.00 62.43
N SER A 286 14.55 5.37 62.61
CA SER A 286 13.47 5.72 63.55
C SER A 286 12.04 5.91 62.99
N PHE A 287 11.31 4.77 63.01
CA PHE A 287 9.90 4.56 63.45
C PHE A 287 8.69 5.01 62.60
N PRO A 288 7.48 4.43 62.80
CA PRO A 288 7.12 3.08 63.29
C PRO A 288 6.00 2.36 62.49
N ARG A 289 5.88 1.05 62.70
CA ARG A 289 4.76 0.17 62.30
C ARG A 289 3.61 0.17 63.34
N ARG A 290 2.44 -0.27 62.85
CA ARG A 290 1.29 -0.97 63.49
C ARG A 290 0.17 -0.13 64.14
N ARG A 291 -1.05 -0.35 63.62
CA ARG A 291 -2.07 -1.17 64.32
C ARG A 291 -3.18 -1.64 63.36
N GLU A 292 -3.34 -2.96 63.28
CA GLU A 292 -4.58 -3.63 62.86
C GLU A 292 -5.52 -3.76 64.07
N SER A 293 -6.84 -3.76 63.83
CA SER A 293 -7.78 -4.84 64.21
C SER A 293 -9.24 -4.33 64.29
N ARG A 294 -10.13 -4.92 63.49
CA ARG A 294 -11.26 -5.74 63.99
C ARG A 294 -12.12 -6.28 62.85
N ALA A 295 -12.37 -7.59 62.95
CA ALA A 295 -13.23 -8.40 62.10
C ALA A 295 -14.71 -8.28 62.51
N LEU A 296 -15.60 -8.57 61.56
CA LEU A 296 -16.93 -9.15 61.79
C LEU A 296 -17.26 -10.07 60.60
N GLU A 297 -17.36 -11.37 60.91
CA GLU A 297 -18.01 -12.45 60.15
C GLU A 297 -19.53 -12.16 60.04
N GLY A 298 -20.39 -12.74 59.19
CA GLY A 298 -20.38 -13.86 58.24
C GLY A 298 -21.85 -14.07 57.77
N GLY A 299 -22.09 -14.85 56.71
CA GLY A 299 -23.45 -15.20 56.28
C GLY A 299 -23.54 -15.86 54.89
N ALA A 300 -23.95 -17.12 54.87
CA ALA A 300 -23.85 -18.09 53.76
C ALA A 300 -25.11 -18.11 52.82
N PRO A 301 -25.12 -18.94 51.76
CA PRO A 301 -25.81 -18.69 50.47
C PRO A 301 -27.17 -19.38 50.33
N ARG A 302 -27.98 -18.97 49.33
CA ARG A 302 -29.06 -19.81 48.77
C ARG A 302 -29.27 -19.64 47.26
N SER A 303 -29.57 -20.79 46.66
CA SER A 303 -29.69 -21.17 45.26
C SER A 303 -31.10 -21.02 44.69
N GLY A 304 -31.17 -20.79 43.36
CA GLY A 304 -32.01 -21.56 42.43
C GLY A 304 -33.44 -21.08 42.16
N ALA A 305 -33.67 -20.54 40.95
CA ALA A 305 -34.77 -20.93 40.06
C ALA A 305 -34.62 -20.29 38.66
N SER A 306 -34.72 -21.12 37.63
CA SER A 306 -35.09 -20.80 36.24
C SER A 306 -36.22 -21.76 35.85
N PRO A 307 -36.87 -21.67 34.68
CA PRO A 307 -36.97 -20.58 33.70
C PRO A 307 -38.45 -20.25 33.37
N ASP A 308 -38.69 -19.12 32.70
CA ASP A 308 -39.88 -19.01 31.85
C ASP A 308 -39.52 -18.39 30.51
N ALA A 309 -40.19 -18.92 29.49
CA ALA A 309 -40.07 -18.56 28.09
C ALA A 309 -40.33 -17.08 27.85
N LEU A 310 -39.68 -16.50 26.83
CA LEU A 310 -40.27 -15.59 25.83
C LEU A 310 -39.19 -15.03 24.90
N GLY A 311 -39.54 -14.95 23.61
CA GLY A 311 -38.65 -14.60 22.50
C GLY A 311 -38.09 -13.17 22.53
N PRO A 312 -37.19 -12.84 21.58
CA PRO A 312 -36.36 -11.65 21.68
C PRO A 312 -37.18 -10.39 21.36
N ARG A 313 -37.40 -9.57 22.39
CA ARG A 313 -37.76 -8.16 22.23
C ARG A 313 -36.53 -7.29 22.50
N LEU A 314 -36.30 -6.39 21.56
CA LEU A 314 -35.29 -5.33 21.59
C LEU A 314 -35.55 -4.32 22.71
N ARG A 315 -34.48 -4.00 23.46
CA ARG A 315 -34.11 -2.78 24.23
C ARG A 315 -33.10 -3.27 25.27
N GLY A 316 -31.86 -2.84 25.34
CA GLY A 316 -31.31 -1.49 25.26
C GLY A 316 -30.62 -1.29 26.61
N ASP A 317 -29.29 -1.30 26.65
CA ASP A 317 -28.53 -1.02 27.86
C ASP A 317 -27.26 -0.22 27.54
N ASP A 318 -27.05 0.78 28.39
CA ASP A 318 -25.83 1.54 28.61
C ASP A 318 -24.64 0.59 28.82
N GLU A 319 -23.79 0.44 27.82
CA GLU A 319 -22.39 0.12 28.06
C GLU A 319 -21.56 1.38 27.81
N THR A 320 -21.20 2.05 28.89
CA THR A 320 -20.03 2.92 28.88
C THR A 320 -18.87 2.07 28.36
N PRO A 321 -18.11 2.49 27.32
CA PRO A 321 -17.02 1.69 26.82
C PRO A 321 -16.01 1.52 27.94
N VAL A 322 -15.97 0.32 28.53
CA VAL A 322 -14.97 -0.05 29.51
C VAL A 322 -13.64 0.11 28.78
N ALA A 323 -12.86 1.10 29.19
CA ALA A 323 -11.52 1.30 28.66
C ALA A 323 -10.76 -0.02 28.86
N GLN A 324 -10.59 -0.78 27.79
CA GLN A 324 -9.72 -1.94 27.82
C GLN A 324 -8.32 -1.42 28.11
N VAL A 325 -7.84 -1.71 29.32
CA VAL A 325 -6.43 -1.57 29.64
C VAL A 325 -5.73 -2.64 28.78
N LEU A 326 -5.13 -2.22 27.67
CA LEU A 326 -4.22 -3.06 26.91
C LEU A 326 -3.05 -3.37 27.85
N THR A 327 -3.07 -4.54 28.47
CA THR A 327 -1.96 -5.05 29.26
C THR A 327 -0.78 -5.27 28.32
N PHE A 328 0.21 -4.40 28.39
CA PHE A 328 1.51 -4.63 27.77
C PHE A 328 2.22 -5.71 28.59
N PRO A 329 2.51 -6.89 28.03
CA PRO A 329 3.28 -7.91 28.73
C PRO A 329 4.75 -7.47 28.76
N VAL A 330 5.10 -6.61 29.72
CA VAL A 330 6.47 -6.09 29.91
C VAL A 330 7.48 -7.24 29.95
N ALA A 331 7.11 -8.35 30.58
CA ALA A 331 7.90 -9.59 30.66
C ALA A 331 8.19 -10.25 29.29
N ALA A 332 7.25 -10.21 28.34
CA ALA A 332 7.45 -10.76 26.99
C ALA A 332 8.33 -9.86 26.12
N THR A 333 8.34 -8.55 26.39
CA THR A 333 9.15 -7.56 25.67
C THR A 333 10.53 -7.32 26.28
N THR A 334 10.83 -7.82 27.50
CA THR A 334 12.06 -7.48 28.24
C THR A 334 13.36 -7.84 27.50
N GLN A 335 13.33 -8.80 26.57
CA GLN A 335 14.49 -9.20 25.76
C GLN A 335 14.54 -8.57 24.36
N ARG A 336 13.52 -7.81 23.96
CA ARG A 336 13.41 -7.22 22.61
C ARG A 336 13.32 -5.69 22.70
N ALA A 337 14.07 -5.01 21.85
CA ALA A 337 14.12 -3.55 21.78
C ALA A 337 13.46 -3.02 20.49
N ALA A 338 12.83 -1.86 20.61
CA ALA A 338 12.38 -1.06 19.48
C ALA A 338 13.58 -0.25 18.95
N PHE A 339 13.92 -0.41 17.68
CA PHE A 339 15.00 0.34 17.04
C PHE A 339 14.42 1.59 16.38
N VAL A 340 14.85 2.77 16.80
CA VAL A 340 14.45 4.04 16.17
C VAL A 340 15.63 4.55 15.34
N ALA A 341 15.50 4.50 14.02
CA ALA A 341 16.61 4.70 13.11
C ALA A 341 16.38 5.85 12.13
N GLY A 342 17.40 6.64 11.87
CA GLY A 342 17.34 7.77 10.93
C GLY A 342 18.56 8.68 11.03
N THR A 343 18.53 9.82 10.35
CA THR A 343 19.65 10.78 10.32
C THR A 343 19.52 11.78 11.47
N PHE A 344 20.23 11.58 12.58
CA PHE A 344 20.07 12.39 13.80
C PHE A 344 20.65 13.81 13.65
N ASP A 345 21.57 14.00 12.72
CA ASP A 345 22.15 15.30 12.38
C ASP A 345 21.12 16.33 11.84
N THR A 346 20.02 15.83 11.29
CA THR A 346 18.96 16.60 10.65
C THR A 346 17.61 16.40 11.36
N LYS A 347 17.34 15.19 11.85
CA LYS A 347 16.03 14.77 12.39
C LYS A 347 16.11 14.26 13.83
N GLY A 348 17.16 14.62 14.56
CA GLY A 348 17.38 14.14 15.93
C GLY A 348 16.26 14.49 16.91
N ARG A 349 15.60 15.66 16.75
CA ARG A 349 14.49 16.06 17.65
C ARG A 349 13.29 15.14 17.48
N GLU A 350 12.92 14.84 16.25
CA GLU A 350 11.79 14.02 15.85
C GLU A 350 12.01 12.55 16.25
N LEU A 351 13.20 12.02 15.99
CA LEU A 351 13.56 10.65 16.36
C LEU A 351 13.62 10.46 17.88
N MET A 352 14.11 11.47 18.61
CA MET A 352 14.09 11.44 20.08
C MET A 352 12.67 11.58 20.65
N TYR A 353 11.77 12.30 19.97
CA TYR A 353 10.35 12.33 20.34
C TYR A 353 9.68 10.96 20.17
N VAL A 354 9.95 10.27 19.05
CA VAL A 354 9.48 8.89 18.83
C VAL A 354 9.99 7.97 19.95
N LYS A 355 11.29 8.05 20.27
CA LYS A 355 11.90 7.31 21.39
C LYS A 355 11.11 7.54 22.69
N GLN A 356 10.87 8.78 23.07
CA GLN A 356 10.13 9.11 24.29
C GLN A 356 8.69 8.57 24.28
N CYS A 357 8.02 8.56 23.13
CA CYS A 357 6.68 7.96 23.00
C CYS A 357 6.67 6.44 23.18
N LEU A 358 7.73 5.75 22.75
CA LEU A 358 7.90 4.31 22.95
C LEU A 358 8.31 3.97 24.40
N GLU A 359 9.24 4.73 24.99
CA GLU A 359 9.68 4.55 26.39
C GLU A 359 8.54 4.77 27.39
N ARG A 360 7.65 5.74 27.14
CA ARG A 360 6.44 5.94 27.95
C ARG A 360 5.49 4.73 27.97
N ARG A 361 5.66 3.77 27.05
CA ARG A 361 4.91 2.50 27.01
C ARG A 361 5.66 1.34 27.67
N GLY A 362 6.80 1.62 28.31
CA GLY A 362 7.63 0.60 28.94
C GLY A 362 8.46 -0.23 27.96
N LEU A 363 8.57 0.19 26.69
CA LEU A 363 9.43 -0.50 25.71
C LEU A 363 10.88 -0.05 25.86
N ARG A 364 11.81 -1.01 25.79
CA ARG A 364 13.23 -0.72 25.61
C ARG A 364 13.45 -0.16 24.21
N VAL A 365 14.10 1.00 24.10
CA VAL A 365 14.38 1.65 22.82
C VAL A 365 15.88 1.78 22.59
N VAL A 366 16.33 1.48 21.37
CA VAL A 366 17.69 1.72 20.90
C VAL A 366 17.61 2.72 19.75
N THR A 367 18.19 3.91 19.91
CA THR A 367 18.31 4.85 18.79
C THR A 367 19.54 4.57 17.95
N VAL A 368 19.39 4.60 16.63
CA VAL A 368 20.46 4.34 15.66
C VAL A 368 20.58 5.51 14.71
N ASP A 369 21.75 6.13 14.70
CA ASP A 369 22.03 7.23 13.80
C ASP A 369 22.67 6.76 12.50
N LEU A 370 22.13 7.27 11.39
CA LEU A 370 22.48 6.93 10.01
C LEU A 370 23.02 8.17 9.26
N ALA A 371 23.35 9.23 9.99
CA ALA A 371 23.94 10.43 9.42
C ALA A 371 25.32 10.16 8.80
N THR A 372 25.57 10.75 7.62
CA THR A 372 26.85 10.68 6.91
C THR A 372 27.65 11.98 6.99
N SER A 373 27.13 13.02 7.65
CA SER A 373 27.72 14.37 7.69
C SER A 373 28.91 14.54 8.64
N GLY A 374 29.19 13.55 9.50
CA GLY A 374 30.26 13.62 10.50
C GLY A 374 29.95 14.51 11.72
N LYS A 375 28.74 15.09 11.80
CA LYS A 375 28.30 15.85 12.98
C LYS A 375 28.15 14.94 14.21
N PRO A 376 28.28 15.49 15.45
CA PRO A 376 28.06 14.72 16.66
C PRO A 376 26.67 14.07 16.71
N SER A 377 26.61 12.82 17.16
CA SER A 377 25.36 12.06 17.30
C SER A 377 24.85 12.06 18.73
N SER A 378 23.53 12.13 18.90
CA SER A 378 22.84 11.93 20.18
C SER A 378 22.18 10.56 20.32
N ALA A 379 22.36 9.68 19.33
CA ALA A 379 21.80 8.33 19.34
C ALA A 379 22.61 7.37 20.24
N ASN A 380 21.99 6.25 20.63
CA ASN A 380 22.67 5.18 21.37
C ASN A 380 23.75 4.50 20.53
N VAL A 381 23.46 4.27 19.24
CA VAL A 381 24.37 3.66 18.27
C VAL A 381 24.87 4.75 17.33
N HIS A 382 26.20 4.93 17.31
CA HIS A 382 26.88 5.94 16.52
C HIS A 382 26.94 5.55 15.03
N PRO A 383 26.86 6.49 14.06
CA PRO A 383 26.84 6.14 12.63
C PRO A 383 28.09 5.38 12.17
N ARG A 384 29.25 5.62 12.79
CA ARG A 384 30.46 4.82 12.52
C ARG A 384 30.35 3.35 12.92
N GLU A 385 29.62 3.04 14.00
CA GLU A 385 29.38 1.65 14.40
C GLU A 385 28.52 0.92 13.38
N VAL A 386 27.51 1.60 12.82
CA VAL A 386 26.71 1.09 11.71
C VAL A 386 27.60 0.89 10.48
N ALA A 387 28.38 1.92 10.10
CA ALA A 387 29.24 1.90 8.92
C ALA A 387 30.26 0.75 8.90
N ARG A 388 30.74 0.28 10.06
CA ARG A 388 31.64 -0.89 10.17
C ARG A 388 31.04 -2.19 9.64
N HIS A 389 29.72 -2.28 9.53
CA HIS A 389 29.05 -3.46 8.98
C HIS A 389 29.05 -3.47 7.45
N HIS A 390 29.48 -2.39 6.80
CA HIS A 390 29.69 -2.37 5.35
C HIS A 390 30.78 -3.37 4.95
N PRO A 391 30.61 -4.15 3.85
CA PRO A 391 31.61 -5.15 3.42
C PRO A 391 33.00 -4.56 3.17
N GLU A 392 33.05 -3.30 2.72
CA GLU A 392 34.28 -2.57 2.41
C GLU A 392 34.71 -1.64 3.56
N GLY A 393 34.10 -1.78 4.75
CA GLY A 393 34.39 -0.97 5.92
C GLY A 393 33.85 0.47 5.86
N GLU A 394 34.22 1.28 6.87
CA GLU A 394 33.67 2.62 7.08
C GLU A 394 33.92 3.59 5.92
N ALA A 395 35.04 3.44 5.19
CA ALA A 395 35.45 4.35 4.13
C ALA A 395 34.49 4.34 2.92
N ALA A 396 33.80 3.22 2.69
CA ALA A 396 32.78 3.11 1.63
C ALA A 396 31.47 3.84 1.99
N VAL A 397 31.29 4.21 3.26
CA VAL A 397 30.12 4.96 3.73
C VAL A 397 30.40 6.46 3.82
N PHE A 398 31.58 6.84 4.32
CA PHE A 398 31.95 8.25 4.46
C PHE A 398 32.74 8.73 3.24
N THR A 399 32.04 8.81 2.10
CA THR A 399 32.59 9.32 0.83
C THR A 399 32.34 10.83 0.68
N ASN A 400 33.00 11.45 -0.30
CA ASN A 400 32.78 12.86 -0.64
C ASN A 400 31.50 13.11 -1.47
N ASP A 401 30.81 12.04 -1.90
CA ASP A 401 29.59 12.12 -2.67
C ASP A 401 28.39 11.65 -1.84
N ARG A 402 27.36 12.50 -1.76
CA ARG A 402 26.19 12.22 -0.90
C ARG A 402 25.43 10.97 -1.35
N GLY A 403 25.34 10.71 -2.65
CA GLY A 403 24.58 9.57 -3.19
C GLY A 403 25.20 8.23 -2.80
N SER A 404 26.51 8.10 -3.03
CA SER A 404 27.30 6.93 -2.62
C SER A 404 27.33 6.76 -1.11
N ALA A 405 27.46 7.83 -0.34
CA ALA A 405 27.44 7.77 1.12
C ALA A 405 26.11 7.22 1.68
N VAL A 406 24.97 7.68 1.15
CA VAL A 406 23.63 7.19 1.53
C VAL A 406 23.47 5.71 1.16
N THR A 407 23.92 5.33 -0.04
CA THR A 407 23.85 3.94 -0.51
C THR A 407 24.71 3.01 0.36
N GLY A 408 25.95 3.40 0.65
CA GLY A 408 26.83 2.67 1.55
C GLY A 408 26.26 2.55 2.95
N MET A 409 25.71 3.64 3.50
CA MET A 409 25.09 3.62 4.83
C MET A 409 23.86 2.70 4.87
N ALA A 410 23.03 2.68 3.83
CA ALA A 410 21.87 1.80 3.74
C ALA A 410 22.27 0.32 3.79
N LEU A 411 23.30 -0.08 3.03
CA LEU A 411 23.84 -1.45 3.06
C LEU A 411 24.47 -1.81 4.41
N ALA A 412 25.20 -0.86 5.02
CA ALA A 412 25.78 -1.05 6.34
C ALA A 412 24.68 -1.24 7.40
N PHE A 413 23.61 -0.43 7.33
CA PHE A 413 22.48 -0.50 8.26
C PHE A 413 21.67 -1.78 8.11
N GLU A 414 21.46 -2.26 6.89
CA GLU A 414 20.86 -3.56 6.61
C GLU A 414 21.59 -4.69 7.35
N ARG A 415 22.91 -4.75 7.19
CA ARG A 415 23.76 -5.76 7.85
C ARG A 415 23.83 -5.59 9.36
N PHE A 416 23.85 -4.36 9.83
CA PHE A 416 23.76 -4.05 11.25
C PHE A 416 22.46 -4.59 11.85
N LEU A 417 21.29 -4.31 11.25
CA LEU A 417 20.02 -4.82 11.77
C LEU A 417 19.96 -6.35 11.75
N LEU A 418 20.45 -6.99 10.69
CA LEU A 418 20.49 -8.45 10.59
C LEU A 418 21.40 -9.11 11.64
N SER A 419 22.38 -8.38 12.20
CA SER A 419 23.24 -8.89 13.29
C SER A 419 22.59 -8.78 14.68
N ARG A 420 21.49 -8.03 14.82
CA ARG A 420 20.84 -7.77 16.10
C ARG A 420 19.93 -8.91 16.54
N ARG A 421 20.28 -9.54 17.65
CA ARG A 421 19.45 -10.58 18.31
C ARG A 421 18.34 -10.00 19.18
N ASP A 422 18.48 -8.74 19.61
CA ASP A 422 17.52 -8.03 20.45
C ASP A 422 16.50 -7.21 19.66
N LEU A 423 16.45 -7.34 18.32
CA LEU A 423 15.53 -6.59 17.49
C LEU A 423 14.08 -7.07 17.68
N GLY A 424 13.24 -6.22 18.26
CA GLY A 424 11.81 -6.46 18.41
C GLY A 424 10.95 -5.78 17.35
N GLY A 425 11.45 -4.70 16.76
CA GLY A 425 10.78 -3.94 15.72
C GLY A 425 11.60 -2.69 15.37
N VAL A 426 11.35 -2.10 14.21
CA VAL A 426 12.09 -0.94 13.72
C VAL A 426 11.16 0.17 13.27
N LEU A 427 11.47 1.42 13.64
CA LEU A 427 10.78 2.62 13.22
C LEU A 427 11.76 3.64 12.63
N GLY A 428 11.47 4.10 11.42
CA GLY A 428 12.17 5.21 10.77
C GLY A 428 11.28 6.41 10.52
N ALA A 429 11.88 7.59 10.45
CA ALA A 429 11.19 8.82 10.04
C ALA A 429 12.09 9.67 9.14
N GLY A 430 11.58 10.11 7.98
CA GLY A 430 12.39 10.88 7.05
C GLY A 430 11.67 11.36 5.78
N GLY A 431 12.39 12.17 5.01
CA GLY A 431 12.03 12.47 3.62
C GLY A 431 12.49 11.38 2.66
N SER A 432 12.50 11.63 1.36
CA SER A 432 12.85 10.63 0.32
C SER A 432 14.15 9.86 0.59
N GLY A 433 15.25 10.56 0.92
CA GLY A 433 16.55 9.94 1.19
C GLY A 433 16.56 9.09 2.47
N GLY A 434 15.96 9.59 3.55
CA GLY A 434 15.86 8.84 4.82
C GLY A 434 14.96 7.61 4.68
N THR A 435 13.87 7.72 3.92
CA THR A 435 12.99 6.60 3.58
C THR A 435 13.73 5.54 2.78
N ALA A 436 14.45 5.91 1.73
CA ALA A 436 15.23 4.96 0.93
C ALA A 436 16.24 4.19 1.80
N LEU A 437 16.98 4.91 2.65
CA LEU A 437 18.02 4.37 3.52
C LEU A 437 17.43 3.36 4.53
N VAL A 438 16.41 3.75 5.29
CA VAL A 438 15.85 2.90 6.35
C VAL A 438 15.06 1.72 5.76
N THR A 439 14.29 1.95 4.70
CA THR A 439 13.43 0.90 4.15
C THR A 439 14.21 -0.21 3.44
N GLN A 440 15.43 0.07 2.93
CA GLN A 440 16.31 -0.99 2.45
C GLN A 440 16.57 -2.04 3.54
N ALA A 441 17.00 -1.60 4.73
CA ALA A 441 17.24 -2.49 5.85
C ALA A 441 15.94 -3.19 6.32
N MET A 442 14.81 -2.47 6.33
CA MET A 442 13.52 -3.08 6.66
C MET A 442 13.12 -4.20 5.70
N ARG A 443 13.39 -4.08 4.39
CA ARG A 443 13.07 -5.13 3.40
C ARG A 443 13.86 -6.41 3.62
N ALA A 444 15.07 -6.33 4.19
CA ALA A 444 15.87 -7.50 4.51
C ALA A 444 15.34 -8.28 5.73
N LEU A 445 14.60 -7.63 6.63
CA LEU A 445 14.07 -8.28 7.84
C LEU A 445 12.94 -9.28 7.50
N PRO A 446 12.77 -10.36 8.28
CA PRO A 446 11.71 -11.35 8.04
C PRO A 446 10.30 -10.76 8.07
N ILE A 447 9.38 -11.34 7.29
CA ILE A 447 7.95 -11.04 7.37
C ILE A 447 7.44 -11.32 8.79
N GLY A 448 6.56 -10.46 9.30
CA GLY A 448 5.98 -10.54 10.64
C GLY A 448 6.76 -9.75 11.71
N LEU A 449 8.03 -9.42 11.47
CA LEU A 449 8.76 -8.49 12.34
C LEU A 449 8.19 -7.07 12.17
N PRO A 450 7.79 -6.35 13.24
CA PRO A 450 7.20 -5.01 13.10
C PRO A 450 8.13 -3.97 12.44
N LYS A 451 7.69 -3.38 11.33
CA LYS A 451 8.44 -2.37 10.55
C LYS A 451 7.56 -1.17 10.26
N VAL A 452 7.89 0.01 10.79
CA VAL A 452 7.11 1.24 10.60
C VAL A 452 7.97 2.34 10.01
N MET A 453 7.52 2.99 8.94
CA MET A 453 8.26 4.09 8.31
C MET A 453 7.35 5.32 8.16
N VAL A 454 7.69 6.40 8.85
CA VAL A 454 7.05 7.72 8.68
C VAL A 454 7.74 8.45 7.54
N SER A 455 7.05 8.64 6.42
CA SER A 455 7.68 9.09 5.17
C SER A 455 6.86 10.17 4.47
N THR A 456 7.54 11.18 3.93
CA THR A 456 6.93 12.14 2.99
C THR A 456 6.58 11.50 1.63
N MET A 457 7.11 10.30 1.35
CA MET A 457 6.89 9.55 0.12
C MET A 457 5.75 8.52 0.23
N ALA A 458 5.11 8.39 1.40
CA ALA A 458 4.10 7.35 1.59
C ALA A 458 2.82 7.57 0.76
N SER A 459 2.53 8.82 0.37
CA SER A 459 1.40 9.17 -0.51
C SER A 459 1.86 9.29 -1.98
N GLY A 460 2.55 8.27 -2.49
CA GLY A 460 3.10 8.22 -3.85
C GLY A 460 3.44 6.78 -4.29
N ASP A 461 4.36 6.62 -5.23
CA ASP A 461 4.87 5.29 -5.60
C ASP A 461 5.73 4.70 -4.48
N THR A 462 5.17 3.72 -3.77
CA THR A 462 5.83 3.09 -2.62
C THR A 462 6.53 1.78 -2.96
N ARG A 463 6.41 1.28 -4.19
CA ARG A 463 7.03 0.02 -4.65
C ARG A 463 8.53 -0.07 -4.35
N PRO A 464 9.38 0.95 -4.63
CA PRO A 464 10.81 0.85 -4.33
C PRO A 464 11.16 0.85 -2.83
N TYR A 465 10.23 1.28 -1.97
CA TYR A 465 10.43 1.34 -0.52
C TYR A 465 9.91 0.08 0.18
N VAL A 466 8.70 -0.37 -0.16
CA VAL A 466 8.05 -1.51 0.49
C VAL A 466 8.54 -2.84 -0.11
N GLY A 467 8.63 -2.90 -1.45
CA GLY A 467 8.95 -4.14 -2.17
C GLY A 467 8.03 -5.30 -1.77
N PRO A 468 8.53 -6.54 -1.70
CA PRO A 468 7.77 -7.72 -1.28
C PRO A 468 7.64 -7.86 0.26
N SER A 469 7.93 -6.81 1.04
CA SER A 469 7.94 -6.85 2.51
C SER A 469 6.66 -6.25 3.11
N ASP A 470 6.42 -6.51 4.39
CA ASP A 470 5.28 -6.04 5.18
C ASP A 470 5.59 -4.72 5.93
N ILE A 471 6.18 -3.74 5.22
CA ILE A 471 6.52 -2.43 5.80
C ILE A 471 5.26 -1.56 5.93
N CYS A 472 4.95 -1.12 7.15
CA CYS A 472 3.89 -0.15 7.40
C CYS A 472 4.39 1.27 7.11
N MET A 473 4.03 1.79 5.93
CA MET A 473 4.34 3.17 5.54
C MET A 473 3.25 4.13 6.07
N MET A 474 3.64 5.10 6.89
CA MET A 474 2.78 6.16 7.41
C MET A 474 3.15 7.50 6.77
N TYR A 475 2.16 8.17 6.17
CA TYR A 475 2.39 9.48 5.58
C TYR A 475 2.64 10.54 6.65
N SER A 476 3.72 11.31 6.49
CA SER A 476 4.12 12.34 7.46
C SER A 476 3.19 13.56 7.47
N VAL A 477 2.35 13.74 6.44
CA VAL A 477 1.44 14.88 6.18
C VAL A 477 2.17 16.18 5.92
N THR A 478 3.06 16.60 6.83
CA THR A 478 3.99 17.69 6.61
C THR A 478 5.38 17.13 6.32
N ASP A 479 6.32 17.96 5.89
CA ASP A 479 7.72 17.56 5.94
C ASP A 479 8.07 17.11 7.38
N VAL A 480 8.95 16.12 7.49
CA VAL A 480 9.48 15.66 8.77
C VAL A 480 10.55 16.67 9.17
N SER A 481 10.18 17.90 9.52
CA SER A 481 11.12 18.96 9.85
C SER A 481 10.59 19.78 11.01
N GLY A 482 11.18 19.55 12.17
CA GLY A 482 10.72 20.06 13.45
C GLY A 482 9.49 19.33 14.02
N ILE A 483 9.29 19.52 15.32
CA ILE A 483 8.09 19.07 16.02
C ILE A 483 7.08 20.22 16.01
N ASN A 484 5.97 19.98 15.33
CA ASN A 484 4.82 20.88 15.24
C ASN A 484 3.55 20.09 15.60
N ARG A 485 2.41 20.78 15.73
CA ARG A 485 1.13 20.18 16.16
C ARG A 485 0.67 18.97 15.31
N ILE A 486 1.12 18.86 14.07
CA ILE A 486 0.81 17.77 13.15
C ILE A 486 1.86 16.67 13.29
N SER A 487 3.15 17.01 13.13
CA SER A 487 4.23 16.03 13.19
C SER A 487 4.28 15.32 14.54
N GLU A 488 3.98 16.01 15.63
CA GLU A 488 3.83 15.41 16.96
C GLU A 488 2.80 14.27 16.98
N ARG A 489 1.60 14.51 16.42
CA ARG A 489 0.52 13.52 16.38
C ARG A 489 0.87 12.34 15.48
N VAL A 490 1.45 12.60 14.33
CA VAL A 490 1.82 11.56 13.36
C VAL A 490 2.94 10.68 13.93
N LEU A 491 4.00 11.27 14.47
CA LEU A 491 5.11 10.53 15.09
C LEU A 491 4.65 9.75 16.33
N ALA A 492 3.75 10.32 17.14
CA ALA A 492 3.14 9.61 18.26
C ALA A 492 2.32 8.40 17.76
N ASN A 493 1.50 8.56 16.72
CA ASN A 493 0.73 7.46 16.15
C ASN A 493 1.63 6.35 15.60
N ALA A 494 2.73 6.69 14.93
CA ALA A 494 3.71 5.72 14.46
C ALA A 494 4.36 4.94 15.61
N ALA A 495 4.75 5.64 16.68
CA ALA A 495 5.24 5.00 17.90
C ALA A 495 4.19 4.08 18.54
N ASN A 496 2.93 4.50 18.57
CA ASN A 496 1.83 3.69 19.11
C ASN A 496 1.61 2.43 18.26
N ALA A 497 1.66 2.57 16.94
CA ALA A 497 1.51 1.47 16.00
C ALA A 497 2.64 0.45 16.19
N LEU A 498 3.91 0.90 16.20
CA LEU A 498 5.03 -0.01 16.45
C LEU A 498 4.90 -0.68 17.82
N GLY A 499 4.58 0.10 18.86
CA GLY A 499 4.45 -0.43 20.21
C GLY A 499 3.36 -1.50 20.33
N GLY A 500 2.20 -1.28 19.70
CA GLY A 500 1.13 -2.26 19.66
C GLY A 500 1.52 -3.53 18.90
N MET A 501 2.17 -3.39 17.74
CA MET A 501 2.68 -4.52 16.96
C MET A 501 3.70 -5.36 17.75
N MET A 502 4.56 -4.72 18.53
CA MET A 502 5.55 -5.41 19.37
C MET A 502 4.93 -6.09 20.59
N ALA A 503 3.90 -5.51 21.19
CA ALA A 503 3.24 -6.06 22.37
C ALA A 503 2.32 -7.25 22.07
N HIS A 504 1.74 -7.25 20.87
CA HIS A 504 0.75 -8.24 20.44
C HIS A 504 1.23 -9.00 19.20
N ALA A 505 2.53 -9.27 19.13
CA ALA A 505 3.06 -10.13 18.08
C ALA A 505 2.30 -11.48 18.11
N PRO A 506 1.70 -11.92 16.99
CA PRO A 506 0.91 -13.15 16.97
C PRO A 506 1.78 -14.32 17.47
N ALA A 507 1.22 -15.15 18.36
CA ALA A 507 1.89 -16.35 18.80
C ALA A 507 2.22 -17.22 17.58
N THR A 508 3.50 -17.46 17.33
CA THR A 508 3.95 -18.35 16.27
C THR A 508 3.36 -19.75 16.52
N GLY A 509 2.32 -20.13 15.77
CA GLY A 509 1.77 -21.49 15.78
C GLY A 509 0.28 -21.67 16.13
N GLU A 510 -0.48 -20.61 16.45
CA GLU A 510 -1.88 -20.83 16.92
C GLU A 510 -2.94 -20.97 15.80
N SER A 511 -2.62 -20.75 14.53
CA SER A 511 -3.64 -20.67 13.45
C SER A 511 -3.40 -21.53 12.20
N ALA A 512 -2.17 -21.96 11.91
CA ALA A 512 -1.89 -22.73 10.69
C ALA A 512 -2.00 -24.24 10.96
N THR A 513 -3.12 -24.86 10.57
CA THR A 513 -3.31 -26.32 10.70
C THR A 513 -2.54 -27.12 9.64
N LYS A 514 -2.08 -26.47 8.55
CA LYS A 514 -1.38 -27.11 7.43
C LYS A 514 -0.06 -26.42 7.12
N PRO A 515 0.98 -27.17 6.73
CA PRO A 515 2.21 -26.58 6.20
C PRO A 515 1.97 -25.78 4.92
N ALA A 516 2.59 -24.61 4.81
CA ALA A 516 2.44 -23.72 3.66
C ALA A 516 3.46 -24.04 2.55
N ILE A 517 3.00 -24.04 1.30
CA ILE A 517 3.85 -24.19 0.11
C ILE A 517 3.56 -23.06 -0.87
N GLY A 518 4.60 -22.57 -1.55
CA GLY A 518 4.46 -21.53 -2.57
C GLY A 518 4.32 -22.13 -3.97
N LEU A 519 3.40 -21.61 -4.78
CA LEU A 519 3.24 -21.99 -6.18
C LEU A 519 3.21 -20.75 -7.08
N THR A 520 3.97 -20.75 -8.18
CA THR A 520 3.87 -19.67 -9.17
C THR A 520 2.91 -20.00 -10.29
N MET A 521 2.14 -19.01 -10.72
CA MET A 521 1.08 -19.14 -11.71
C MET A 521 1.11 -17.99 -12.71
N PHE A 522 0.71 -18.26 -13.94
CA PHE A 522 0.37 -17.26 -14.93
C PHE A 522 -0.94 -17.65 -15.61
N GLY A 523 -1.62 -16.71 -16.28
CA GLY A 523 -2.94 -16.98 -16.88
C GLY A 523 -2.93 -18.18 -17.83
N VAL A 524 -1.84 -18.36 -18.58
CA VAL A 524 -1.63 -19.46 -19.54
C VAL A 524 -1.13 -20.78 -18.92
N THR A 525 -0.85 -20.82 -17.61
CA THR A 525 -0.46 -22.03 -16.85
C THR A 525 -1.45 -22.34 -15.72
N THR A 526 -2.54 -21.58 -15.64
CA THR A 526 -3.60 -21.74 -14.63
C THR A 526 -4.14 -23.17 -14.54
N PRO A 527 -4.41 -23.89 -15.65
CA PRO A 527 -4.89 -25.28 -15.57
C PRO A 527 -3.94 -26.20 -14.81
N CYS A 528 -2.62 -26.09 -15.06
CA CYS A 528 -1.60 -26.85 -14.36
C CYS A 528 -1.60 -26.56 -12.86
N VAL A 529 -1.51 -25.27 -12.50
CA VAL A 529 -1.41 -24.86 -11.08
C VAL A 529 -2.67 -25.24 -10.31
N GLN A 530 -3.87 -25.04 -10.89
CA GLN A 530 -5.12 -25.47 -10.25
C GLN A 530 -5.17 -26.98 -10.04
N ALA A 531 -4.66 -27.78 -10.98
CA ALA A 531 -4.57 -29.23 -10.83
C ALA A 531 -3.58 -29.65 -9.73
N VAL A 532 -2.44 -28.96 -9.59
CA VAL A 532 -1.50 -29.18 -8.48
C VAL A 532 -2.13 -28.80 -7.14
N THR A 533 -2.73 -27.61 -7.04
CA THR A 533 -3.39 -27.12 -5.82
C THR A 533 -4.48 -28.09 -5.37
N ARG A 534 -5.36 -28.55 -6.27
CA ARG A 534 -6.42 -29.52 -5.92
C ARG A 534 -5.86 -30.80 -5.29
N GLN A 535 -4.72 -31.29 -5.76
CA GLN A 535 -4.11 -32.52 -5.27
C GLN A 535 -3.37 -32.37 -3.93
N LEU A 536 -2.98 -31.14 -3.57
CA LEU A 536 -2.21 -30.85 -2.35
C LEU A 536 -3.05 -30.17 -1.26
N ALA A 537 -4.20 -29.58 -1.59
CA ALA A 537 -5.01 -28.77 -0.68
C ALA A 537 -5.46 -29.48 0.60
N GLU A 538 -5.57 -30.82 0.60
CA GLU A 538 -5.89 -31.57 1.82
C GLU A 538 -4.76 -31.54 2.84
N GLN A 539 -3.50 -31.52 2.39
CA GLN A 539 -2.31 -31.68 3.23
C GLN A 539 -1.54 -30.37 3.43
N TYR A 540 -1.61 -29.46 2.46
CA TYR A 540 -0.83 -28.22 2.43
C TYR A 540 -1.74 -27.00 2.26
N ASP A 541 -1.32 -25.89 2.87
CA ASP A 541 -1.82 -24.55 2.54
C ASP A 541 -1.09 -24.05 1.28
N CYS A 542 -1.79 -24.05 0.15
CA CYS A 542 -1.23 -23.75 -1.16
C CYS A 542 -1.33 -22.25 -1.46
N MET A 543 -0.22 -21.52 -1.28
CA MET A 543 -0.14 -20.08 -1.57
C MET A 543 0.22 -19.88 -3.04
N VAL A 544 -0.71 -19.35 -3.84
CA VAL A 544 -0.49 -19.11 -5.28
C VAL A 544 -0.06 -17.67 -5.52
N PHE A 545 1.07 -17.50 -6.22
CA PHE A 545 1.68 -16.22 -6.58
C PHE A 545 1.57 -16.02 -8.09
N HIS A 546 0.98 -14.90 -8.51
CA HIS A 546 0.93 -14.54 -9.92
C HIS A 546 2.31 -14.04 -10.36
N ALA A 547 2.91 -14.67 -11.37
CA ALA A 547 4.29 -14.46 -11.80
C ALA A 547 4.47 -13.14 -12.58
N THR A 548 4.31 -12.01 -11.89
CA THR A 548 4.33 -10.64 -12.45
C THR A 548 5.52 -9.82 -11.94
N GLY A 549 6.62 -10.47 -11.61
CA GLY A 549 7.81 -9.92 -10.98
C GLY A 549 7.68 -9.87 -9.47
N VAL A 550 6.69 -9.12 -8.98
CA VAL A 550 6.42 -8.99 -7.54
C VAL A 550 5.93 -10.32 -6.93
N GLY A 551 5.24 -11.16 -7.70
CA GLY A 551 4.76 -12.45 -7.22
C GLY A 551 5.88 -13.40 -6.87
N GLY A 552 6.84 -13.61 -7.77
CA GLY A 552 8.04 -14.41 -7.47
C GLY A 552 8.85 -13.82 -6.33
N GLN A 553 9.04 -12.49 -6.30
CA GLN A 553 9.71 -11.82 -5.19
C GLN A 553 9.01 -12.04 -3.84
N SER A 554 7.67 -12.06 -3.82
CA SER A 554 6.88 -12.30 -2.61
C SER A 554 6.98 -13.75 -2.15
N MET A 555 6.91 -14.71 -3.07
CA MET A 555 7.13 -16.12 -2.76
C MET A 555 8.52 -16.35 -2.15
N GLU A 556 9.56 -15.78 -2.78
CA GLU A 556 10.93 -15.87 -2.28
C GLU A 556 11.10 -15.16 -0.94
N LYS A 557 10.41 -14.04 -0.72
CA LYS A 557 10.45 -13.35 0.57
C LYS A 557 9.86 -14.19 1.70
N LEU A 558 8.80 -14.96 1.43
CA LEU A 558 8.23 -15.90 2.40
C LEU A 558 9.15 -17.10 2.63
N ALA A 559 9.81 -17.61 1.58
CA ALA A 559 10.84 -18.66 1.70
C ALA A 559 12.02 -18.19 2.57
N ASP A 560 12.53 -16.99 2.32
CA ASP A 560 13.61 -16.34 3.09
C ASP A 560 13.21 -16.15 4.56
N SER A 561 11.94 -15.79 4.79
CA SER A 561 11.35 -15.63 6.13
C SER A 561 10.99 -16.95 6.82
N ARG A 562 11.29 -18.10 6.20
CA ARG A 562 10.97 -19.45 6.72
C ARG A 562 9.49 -19.69 6.97
N LEU A 563 8.63 -19.06 6.16
CA LEU A 563 7.18 -19.20 6.22
C LEU A 563 6.64 -20.22 5.20
N LEU A 564 7.50 -20.82 4.38
CA LEU A 564 7.17 -21.88 3.44
C LEU A 564 7.98 -23.14 3.74
N GLU A 565 7.36 -24.31 3.62
CA GLU A 565 8.06 -25.60 3.68
C GLU A 565 8.77 -25.94 2.37
N GLY A 566 8.39 -25.29 1.27
CA GLY A 566 9.02 -25.41 -0.03
C GLY A 566 8.17 -24.80 -1.13
N VAL A 567 8.60 -24.97 -2.38
CA VAL A 567 7.93 -24.32 -3.52
C VAL A 567 7.76 -25.27 -4.71
N ILE A 568 6.67 -25.03 -5.44
CA ILE A 568 6.39 -25.59 -6.78
C ILE A 568 6.33 -24.41 -7.76
N ASP A 569 7.48 -24.02 -8.30
CA ASP A 569 7.67 -22.90 -9.21
C ASP A 569 7.34 -23.31 -10.65
N VAL A 570 6.03 -23.45 -10.95
CA VAL A 570 5.53 -23.88 -12.26
C VAL A 570 5.79 -22.83 -13.33
N SER A 571 5.57 -21.55 -13.00
CA SER A 571 5.55 -20.43 -13.95
C SER A 571 6.73 -19.50 -13.70
N THR A 572 7.80 -19.68 -14.48
CA THR A 572 9.07 -18.96 -14.33
C THR A 572 9.23 -17.81 -15.33
N THR A 573 8.13 -17.37 -15.97
CA THR A 573 8.04 -16.29 -16.97
C THR A 573 8.75 -14.98 -16.59
N GLU A 574 8.84 -14.66 -15.29
CA GLU A 574 9.55 -13.48 -14.79
C GLU A 574 11.04 -13.46 -15.19
N ILE A 575 11.62 -14.63 -15.48
CA ILE A 575 12.99 -14.78 -15.98
C ILE A 575 13.08 -14.36 -17.47
N ALA A 576 12.05 -14.63 -18.28
CA ALA A 576 12.02 -14.17 -19.66
C ALA A 576 11.97 -12.64 -19.71
N ASP A 577 11.14 -12.03 -18.86
CA ASP A 577 11.10 -10.58 -18.68
C ASP A 577 12.44 -9.99 -18.23
N GLU A 578 13.15 -10.62 -17.28
CA GLU A 578 14.48 -10.16 -16.86
C GLU A 578 15.52 -10.26 -17.98
N VAL A 579 15.58 -11.38 -18.68
CA VAL A 579 16.61 -11.64 -19.71
C VAL A 579 16.41 -10.75 -20.93
N VAL A 580 15.17 -10.51 -21.34
CA VAL A 580 14.85 -9.79 -22.59
C VAL A 580 14.53 -8.30 -22.36
N GLY A 581 14.10 -7.94 -21.14
CA GLY A 581 13.73 -6.57 -20.77
C GLY A 581 12.22 -6.30 -20.89
N GLY A 582 11.40 -7.21 -20.37
CA GLY A 582 9.97 -7.05 -20.14
C GLY A 582 9.64 -6.28 -18.85
N VAL A 583 8.36 -5.99 -18.64
CA VAL A 583 7.89 -5.11 -17.54
C VAL A 583 7.56 -5.86 -16.25
N LEU A 584 7.48 -7.19 -16.29
CA LEU A 584 7.13 -8.07 -15.17
C LEU A 584 8.34 -8.87 -14.67
N SER A 585 9.53 -8.28 -14.72
CA SER A 585 10.76 -8.90 -14.19
C SER A 585 10.74 -9.01 -12.66
N ALA A 586 11.20 -10.14 -12.13
CA ALA A 586 11.49 -10.32 -10.71
C ALA A 586 12.92 -9.90 -10.32
N GLY A 587 13.71 -9.39 -11.28
CA GLY A 587 15.08 -8.95 -11.13
C GLY A 587 16.12 -10.07 -11.25
N PRO A 588 17.42 -9.71 -11.33
CA PRO A 588 18.50 -10.65 -11.60
C PRO A 588 18.75 -11.66 -10.46
N THR A 589 18.21 -11.38 -9.27
CA THR A 589 18.33 -12.22 -8.08
C THR A 589 17.28 -13.30 -7.99
N ARG A 590 16.34 -13.40 -8.95
CA ARG A 590 15.32 -14.46 -8.98
C ARG A 590 15.99 -15.83 -8.83
N LEU A 591 15.45 -16.64 -7.92
CA LEU A 591 15.89 -17.96 -7.45
C LEU A 591 17.09 -17.99 -6.48
N ASP A 592 17.75 -16.86 -6.19
CA ASP A 592 18.95 -16.86 -5.34
C ASP A 592 18.66 -17.23 -3.88
N VAL A 593 17.42 -17.02 -3.41
CA VAL A 593 17.02 -17.40 -2.05
C VAL A 593 17.29 -18.88 -1.77
N PHE A 594 17.07 -19.76 -2.75
CA PHE A 594 17.21 -21.21 -2.60
C PHE A 594 18.66 -21.70 -2.58
N ALA A 595 19.62 -20.83 -2.90
CA ALA A 595 21.04 -21.09 -2.63
C ALA A 595 21.36 -20.99 -1.14
N ARG A 596 20.65 -20.11 -0.41
CA ARG A 596 20.89 -19.82 1.02
C ARG A 596 19.91 -20.53 1.94
N VAL A 597 18.72 -20.84 1.44
CA VAL A 597 17.62 -21.44 2.17
C VAL A 597 17.37 -22.85 1.59
N PRO A 598 17.76 -23.93 2.31
CA PRO A 598 17.73 -25.29 1.77
C PRO A 598 16.32 -25.90 1.82
N LEU A 599 15.35 -25.25 1.16
CA LEU A 599 13.98 -25.77 0.99
C LEU A 599 13.90 -26.70 -0.23
N PRO A 600 13.00 -27.68 -0.23
CA PRO A 600 12.60 -28.40 -1.43
C PRO A 600 12.08 -27.44 -2.51
N TYR A 601 12.65 -27.56 -3.70
CA TYR A 601 12.29 -26.80 -4.89
C TYR A 601 11.86 -27.76 -6.00
N VAL A 602 10.62 -27.61 -6.46
CA VAL A 602 10.12 -28.24 -7.69
C VAL A 602 9.87 -27.13 -8.71
N GLY A 603 10.47 -27.18 -9.88
CA GLY A 603 10.34 -26.10 -10.89
C GLY A 603 9.98 -26.61 -12.28
N SER A 604 9.49 -25.71 -13.12
CA SER A 604 9.23 -25.96 -14.54
C SER A 604 9.46 -24.70 -15.40
N CYS A 605 9.14 -24.80 -16.69
CA CYS A 605 9.39 -23.83 -17.74
C CYS A 605 8.16 -22.96 -18.08
N GLY A 606 7.15 -22.90 -17.19
CA GLY A 606 5.86 -22.32 -17.54
C GLY A 606 5.92 -20.87 -17.97
N ALA A 607 5.27 -20.59 -19.10
CA ALA A 607 5.18 -19.27 -19.72
C ALA A 607 6.54 -18.63 -20.09
N LEU A 608 7.60 -19.43 -20.28
CA LEU A 608 8.89 -18.92 -20.80
C LEU A 608 8.88 -18.63 -22.30
N ASP A 609 7.76 -18.92 -22.98
CA ASP A 609 7.47 -18.55 -24.36
C ASP A 609 7.13 -17.06 -24.54
N MET A 610 7.02 -16.28 -23.46
CA MET A 610 6.57 -14.90 -23.54
C MET A 610 7.37 -13.92 -22.68
N VAL A 611 7.48 -12.70 -23.20
CA VAL A 611 7.95 -11.50 -22.51
C VAL A 611 6.79 -10.51 -22.42
N ASN A 612 6.60 -9.91 -21.25
CA ASN A 612 5.44 -9.08 -20.99
C ASN A 612 5.74 -7.58 -21.21
N PHE A 613 4.80 -6.90 -21.86
CA PHE A 613 4.79 -5.44 -22.02
C PHE A 613 3.41 -4.88 -21.66
N GLY A 614 3.34 -3.55 -21.57
CA GLY A 614 2.08 -2.83 -21.39
C GLY A 614 1.20 -2.85 -22.64
N ALA A 615 0.43 -1.78 -22.83
CA ALA A 615 -0.38 -1.61 -24.04
C ALA A 615 0.49 -1.71 -25.31
N TRP A 616 -0.13 -2.12 -26.42
CA TRP A 616 0.57 -2.40 -27.68
C TRP A 616 1.53 -1.29 -28.12
N ASP A 617 1.12 -0.03 -27.95
CA ASP A 617 1.89 1.14 -28.37
C ASP A 617 3.06 1.47 -27.42
N THR A 618 3.08 0.87 -26.22
CA THR A 618 4.17 1.00 -25.24
C THR A 618 5.30 0.00 -25.48
N VAL A 619 5.12 -0.97 -26.39
CA VAL A 619 6.17 -1.93 -26.75
C VAL A 619 7.37 -1.16 -27.35
N PRO A 620 8.59 -1.33 -26.81
CA PRO A 620 9.78 -0.64 -27.31
C PRO A 620 9.98 -0.83 -28.82
N GLU A 621 10.47 0.21 -29.52
CA GLU A 621 10.59 0.22 -30.99
C GLU A 621 11.36 -1.00 -31.53
N ARG A 622 12.42 -1.41 -30.83
CA ARG A 622 13.24 -2.59 -31.17
C ARG A 622 12.46 -3.91 -31.18
N PHE A 623 11.31 -3.96 -30.52
CA PHE A 623 10.48 -5.16 -30.37
C PHE A 623 9.19 -5.13 -31.21
N LYS A 624 8.85 -4.00 -31.85
CA LYS A 624 7.58 -3.88 -32.61
C LYS A 624 7.45 -4.83 -33.80
N ARG A 625 8.56 -5.33 -34.35
CA ARG A 625 8.58 -6.31 -35.45
C ARG A 625 8.56 -7.76 -35.00
N ARG A 626 8.51 -8.01 -33.69
CA ARG A 626 8.47 -9.36 -33.12
C ARG A 626 7.06 -9.94 -33.20
N THR A 627 6.93 -11.23 -32.93
CA THR A 627 5.63 -11.89 -32.81
C THR A 627 4.94 -11.41 -31.54
N LEU A 628 4.05 -10.43 -31.69
CA LEU A 628 3.27 -9.84 -30.61
C LEU A 628 1.88 -10.44 -30.55
N TYR A 629 1.40 -10.67 -29.33
CA TYR A 629 0.05 -11.14 -29.05
C TYR A 629 -0.63 -10.17 -28.08
N ARG A 630 -1.79 -9.64 -28.50
CA ARG A 630 -2.59 -8.73 -27.68
C ARG A 630 -3.41 -9.54 -26.69
N HIS A 631 -2.91 -9.71 -25.47
CA HIS A 631 -3.64 -10.43 -24.43
C HIS A 631 -4.87 -9.65 -23.97
N ASN A 632 -4.71 -8.33 -23.73
CA ASN A 632 -5.81 -7.42 -23.45
C ASN A 632 -5.39 -5.97 -23.85
N PRO A 633 -6.24 -4.95 -23.69
CA PRO A 633 -5.90 -3.58 -24.09
C PRO A 633 -4.66 -2.97 -23.41
N VAL A 634 -4.27 -3.47 -22.23
CA VAL A 634 -3.16 -2.94 -21.42
C VAL A 634 -1.97 -3.91 -21.28
N VAL A 635 -2.05 -5.10 -21.85
CA VAL A 635 -0.99 -6.13 -21.81
C VAL A 635 -0.76 -6.71 -23.19
N THR A 636 0.50 -6.65 -23.62
CA THR A 636 0.99 -7.26 -24.85
C THR A 636 2.05 -8.29 -24.51
N LEU A 637 1.91 -9.48 -25.07
CA LEU A 637 2.88 -10.56 -24.93
C LEU A 637 3.76 -10.57 -26.19
N MET A 638 5.05 -10.82 -26.03
CA MET A 638 5.99 -10.99 -27.13
C MET A 638 6.59 -12.39 -27.07
N ARG A 639 6.56 -13.15 -28.18
CA ARG A 639 7.16 -14.49 -28.24
C ARG A 639 8.67 -14.41 -28.12
N THR A 640 9.24 -15.18 -27.20
CA THR A 640 10.69 -15.38 -27.05
C THR A 640 11.29 -16.12 -28.26
N THR A 641 12.47 -15.72 -28.72
CA THR A 641 13.19 -16.41 -29.82
C THR A 641 14.02 -17.60 -29.29
N PRO A 642 14.52 -18.49 -30.18
CA PRO A 642 15.48 -19.53 -29.78
C PRO A 642 16.71 -19.01 -29.04
N GLU A 643 17.27 -17.86 -29.44
CA GLU A 643 18.43 -17.26 -28.77
C GLU A 643 18.08 -16.76 -27.37
N GLU A 644 16.92 -16.12 -27.21
CA GLU A 644 16.43 -15.66 -25.91
C GLU A 644 16.09 -16.85 -24.99
N CYS A 645 15.44 -17.88 -25.54
CA CYS A 645 15.16 -19.14 -24.87
C CYS A 645 16.44 -19.85 -24.38
N LYS A 646 17.51 -19.84 -25.18
CA LYS A 646 18.82 -20.33 -24.77
C LYS A 646 19.35 -19.56 -23.55
N ALA A 647 19.33 -18.22 -23.60
CA ALA A 647 19.79 -17.38 -22.49
C ALA A 647 18.96 -17.57 -21.22
N ILE A 648 17.64 -17.73 -21.36
CA ILE A 648 16.72 -18.08 -20.26
C ILE A 648 17.09 -19.43 -19.65
N GLY A 649 17.35 -20.45 -20.48
CA GLY A 649 17.74 -21.77 -20.03
C GLY A 649 19.08 -21.79 -19.27
N GLU A 650 20.06 -21.03 -19.75
CA GLU A 650 21.34 -20.80 -19.06
C GLU A 650 21.16 -20.10 -17.72
N PHE A 651 20.29 -19.08 -17.65
CA PHE A 651 19.95 -18.40 -16.40
C PHE A 651 19.38 -19.39 -15.38
N ILE A 652 18.38 -20.18 -15.79
CA ILE A 652 17.70 -21.16 -14.93
C ILE A 652 18.71 -22.22 -14.45
N ALA A 653 19.46 -22.84 -15.35
CA ALA A 653 20.41 -23.88 -14.98
C ALA A 653 21.46 -23.38 -13.97
N ARG A 654 21.98 -22.16 -14.17
CA ARG A 654 22.90 -21.53 -13.22
C ARG A 654 22.30 -21.38 -11.83
N LYS A 655 21.07 -20.89 -11.72
CA LYS A 655 20.38 -20.73 -10.42
C LYS A 655 20.06 -22.08 -9.79
N LEU A 656 19.52 -23.02 -10.58
CA LEU A 656 19.23 -24.38 -10.13
C LEU A 656 20.48 -25.05 -9.56
N ASN A 657 21.65 -24.89 -10.19
CA ASN A 657 22.92 -25.46 -9.72
C ASN A 657 23.43 -24.86 -8.41
N ALA A 658 23.04 -23.62 -8.09
CA ALA A 658 23.42 -22.94 -6.85
C ALA A 658 22.56 -23.35 -5.65
N MET A 659 21.39 -23.96 -5.87
CA MET A 659 20.47 -24.37 -4.80
C MET A 659 21.09 -25.43 -3.89
N THR A 660 20.84 -25.30 -2.59
CA THR A 660 21.38 -26.17 -1.52
C THR A 660 20.37 -27.19 -0.99
N GLY A 661 19.07 -27.00 -1.25
CA GLY A 661 18.01 -27.95 -0.94
C GLY A 661 17.77 -29.00 -2.04
N PRO A 662 16.82 -29.94 -1.83
CA PRO A 662 16.37 -30.86 -2.87
C PRO A 662 15.79 -30.11 -4.08
N VAL A 663 16.21 -30.46 -5.29
CA VAL A 663 15.76 -29.86 -6.54
C VAL A 663 15.15 -30.92 -7.45
N ARG A 664 13.93 -30.67 -7.94
CA ARG A 664 13.31 -31.39 -9.05
C ARG A 664 12.94 -30.38 -10.12
N PHE A 665 13.40 -30.57 -11.35
CA PHE A 665 13.05 -29.69 -12.45
C PHE A 665 12.44 -30.49 -13.59
N LEU A 666 11.22 -30.14 -13.99
CA LEU A 666 10.43 -30.86 -14.97
C LEU A 666 10.29 -30.03 -16.25
N ILE A 667 10.74 -30.60 -17.38
CA ILE A 667 10.64 -30.02 -18.72
C ILE A 667 9.39 -30.57 -19.43
N PRO A 668 8.39 -29.73 -19.78
CA PRO A 668 7.22 -30.14 -20.54
C PRO A 668 7.49 -30.06 -22.06
N GLU A 669 7.80 -31.19 -22.70
CA GLU A 669 8.16 -31.23 -24.12
C GLU A 669 6.99 -30.96 -25.08
N GLY A 670 5.75 -31.01 -24.57
CA GLY A 670 4.54 -30.74 -25.35
C GLY A 670 4.15 -29.26 -25.44
N GLY A 671 4.90 -28.35 -24.81
CA GLY A 671 4.66 -26.90 -24.81
C GLY A 671 4.64 -26.31 -23.40
N VAL A 672 5.05 -25.06 -23.27
CA VAL A 672 5.27 -24.36 -22.00
C VAL A 672 4.13 -23.43 -21.58
N SER A 673 3.09 -23.27 -22.41
CA SER A 673 1.95 -22.39 -22.09
C SER A 673 0.69 -22.75 -22.88
N ALA A 674 -0.48 -22.26 -22.46
CA ALA A 674 -1.74 -22.45 -23.20
C ALA A 674 -1.71 -21.93 -24.66
N ILE A 675 -0.84 -20.96 -24.96
CA ILE A 675 -0.69 -20.38 -26.31
C ILE A 675 0.55 -20.92 -27.06
N ASP A 676 1.27 -21.86 -26.45
CA ASP A 676 2.40 -22.57 -27.03
C ASP A 676 2.05 -24.06 -27.21
N ARG A 677 1.28 -24.31 -28.27
CA ARG A 677 0.81 -25.64 -28.70
C ARG A 677 0.40 -25.60 -30.16
N PRO A 678 0.39 -26.73 -30.90
CA PRO A 678 0.06 -26.73 -32.32
C PRO A 678 -1.21 -25.93 -32.64
N GLY A 679 -1.08 -24.95 -33.54
CA GLY A 679 -2.17 -24.05 -33.95
C GLY A 679 -2.41 -22.82 -33.08
N GLN A 680 -1.64 -22.61 -32.01
CA GLN A 680 -1.70 -21.40 -31.19
C GLN A 680 -0.62 -20.37 -31.57
N PRO A 681 -0.81 -19.07 -31.25
CA PRO A 681 0.03 -17.98 -31.75
C PRO A 681 1.52 -18.10 -31.39
N PHE A 682 1.86 -18.71 -30.25
CA PHE A 682 3.23 -18.78 -29.74
C PHE A 682 3.84 -20.18 -29.89
N HIS A 683 3.21 -21.07 -30.65
CA HIS A 683 3.78 -22.39 -30.92
C HIS A 683 5.07 -22.29 -31.73
N ASP A 684 6.19 -22.56 -31.07
CA ASP A 684 7.52 -22.56 -31.67
C ASP A 684 8.38 -23.70 -31.10
N PRO A 685 8.31 -24.89 -31.70
CA PRO A 685 9.10 -26.04 -31.26
C PRO A 685 10.61 -25.82 -31.33
N GLU A 686 11.10 -24.88 -32.13
CA GLU A 686 12.54 -24.57 -32.21
C GLU A 686 12.98 -23.78 -30.98
N ALA A 687 12.21 -22.77 -30.58
CA ALA A 687 12.46 -22.02 -29.36
C ALA A 687 12.41 -22.90 -28.12
N ASP A 688 11.44 -23.81 -28.03
CA ASP A 688 11.31 -24.74 -26.91
C ASP A 688 12.49 -25.73 -26.86
N ARG A 689 12.92 -26.27 -28.00
CA ARG A 689 14.11 -27.12 -28.07
C ARG A 689 15.37 -26.37 -27.63
N ALA A 690 15.52 -25.10 -28.02
CA ALA A 690 16.65 -24.27 -27.61
C ALA A 690 16.66 -24.04 -26.08
N LEU A 691 15.50 -23.74 -25.49
CA LEU A 691 15.32 -23.62 -24.05
C LEU A 691 15.72 -24.91 -23.32
N PHE A 692 15.16 -26.04 -23.74
CA PHE A 692 15.36 -27.33 -23.06
C PHE A 692 16.80 -27.82 -23.19
N ALA A 693 17.39 -27.70 -24.38
CA ALA A 693 18.79 -28.04 -24.61
C ALA A 693 19.74 -27.19 -23.77
N ALA A 694 19.47 -25.89 -23.64
CA ALA A 694 20.27 -25.00 -22.81
C ALA A 694 20.21 -25.36 -21.33
N ILE A 695 19.02 -25.71 -20.81
CA ILE A 695 18.87 -26.18 -19.42
C ILE A 695 19.65 -27.48 -19.23
N GLU A 696 19.45 -28.46 -20.10
CA GLU A 696 20.06 -29.78 -19.98
C GLU A 696 21.59 -29.74 -20.07
N ALA A 697 22.14 -28.99 -21.03
CA ALA A 697 23.58 -28.88 -21.22
C ALA A 697 24.30 -28.23 -20.02
N ASN A 698 23.61 -27.37 -19.27
CA ASN A 698 24.18 -26.61 -18.17
C ASN A 698 23.78 -27.14 -16.78
N PHE A 699 22.81 -28.06 -16.69
CA PHE A 699 22.34 -28.62 -15.43
C PHE A 699 23.35 -29.63 -14.86
N ARG A 700 23.64 -29.52 -13.56
CA ARG A 700 24.55 -30.44 -12.86
C ARG A 700 23.74 -31.40 -12.00
N PRO A 701 23.49 -32.63 -12.47
CA PRO A 701 22.72 -33.61 -11.71
C PRO A 701 23.47 -34.01 -10.43
N GLY A 702 22.70 -34.40 -9.43
CA GLY A 702 23.22 -34.90 -8.17
C GLY A 702 22.19 -35.78 -7.47
N PRO A 703 22.55 -36.40 -6.33
CA PRO A 703 21.62 -37.27 -5.59
C PRO A 703 20.31 -36.56 -5.23
N ASP A 704 20.40 -35.26 -4.96
CA ASP A 704 19.29 -34.43 -4.54
C ASP A 704 18.80 -33.44 -5.61
N ARG A 705 19.40 -33.47 -6.81
CA ARG A 705 19.09 -32.54 -7.90
C ARG A 705 18.83 -33.33 -9.17
N LYS A 706 17.56 -33.41 -9.57
CA LYS A 706 17.11 -34.20 -10.72
C LYS A 706 16.43 -33.31 -11.76
N LEU A 707 16.75 -33.58 -13.03
CA LEU A 707 16.10 -33.03 -14.20
C LEU A 707 15.29 -34.15 -14.85
N GLN A 708 14.04 -33.87 -15.22
CA GLN A 708 13.14 -34.83 -15.85
C GLN A 708 12.49 -34.20 -17.08
N ARG A 709 12.63 -34.87 -18.23
CA ARG A 709 11.92 -34.53 -19.46
C ARG A 709 10.63 -35.35 -19.53
N LEU A 710 9.53 -34.69 -19.88
CA LEU A 710 8.22 -35.32 -19.96
C LEU A 710 7.59 -35.01 -21.32
N PRO A 711 7.14 -36.04 -22.07
CA PRO A 711 6.46 -35.86 -23.36
C PRO A 711 5.00 -35.39 -23.15
N LEU A 712 4.84 -34.32 -22.39
CA LEU A 712 3.56 -33.76 -21.93
C LEU A 712 3.60 -32.25 -22.11
N HIS A 713 2.44 -31.67 -22.41
CA HIS A 713 2.26 -30.22 -22.37
C HIS A 713 2.10 -29.76 -20.92
N ILE A 714 2.56 -28.56 -20.55
CA ILE A 714 2.56 -28.10 -19.14
C ILE A 714 1.18 -28.16 -18.47
N ASN A 715 0.13 -27.84 -19.22
CA ASN A 715 -1.27 -27.87 -18.78
C ASN A 715 -1.94 -29.25 -18.83
N ASP A 716 -1.24 -30.31 -19.22
CA ASP A 716 -1.79 -31.66 -19.14
C ASP A 716 -1.92 -32.08 -17.67
N GLU A 717 -3.03 -32.74 -17.33
CA GLU A 717 -3.25 -33.20 -15.96
C GLU A 717 -2.18 -34.21 -15.51
N ALA A 718 -1.63 -34.97 -16.46
CA ALA A 718 -0.50 -35.87 -16.22
C ALA A 718 0.77 -35.11 -15.80
N PHE A 719 1.00 -33.91 -16.34
CA PHE A 719 2.14 -33.08 -15.97
C PHE A 719 1.97 -32.52 -14.55
N ALA A 720 0.77 -32.07 -14.20
CA ALA A 720 0.44 -31.66 -12.84
C ALA A 720 0.64 -32.80 -11.82
N ARG A 721 0.23 -34.04 -12.17
CA ARG A 721 0.52 -35.23 -11.33
C ARG A 721 2.02 -35.48 -11.16
N ALA A 722 2.80 -35.28 -12.22
CA ALA A 722 4.26 -35.43 -12.16
C ALA A 722 4.91 -34.38 -11.24
N LEU A 723 4.46 -33.13 -11.28
CA LEU A 723 4.90 -32.08 -10.35
C LEU A 723 4.60 -32.45 -8.89
N VAL A 724 3.39 -32.97 -8.61
CA VAL A 724 3.00 -33.43 -7.27
C VAL A 724 3.83 -34.63 -6.82
N ALA A 725 4.14 -35.58 -7.71
CA ALA A 725 5.00 -36.71 -7.40
C ALA A 725 6.44 -36.25 -7.08
N ALA A 726 6.98 -35.34 -7.88
CA ALA A 726 8.28 -34.73 -7.66
C ALA A 726 8.32 -33.94 -6.34
N TRP A 727 7.25 -33.24 -5.97
CA TRP A 727 7.10 -32.58 -4.69
C TRP A 727 7.16 -33.57 -3.53
N ARG A 728 6.36 -34.64 -3.58
CA ARG A 728 6.34 -35.68 -2.54
C ARG A 728 7.70 -36.35 -2.38
N GLU A 729 8.43 -36.55 -3.47
CA GLU A 729 9.80 -37.07 -3.43
C GLU A 729 10.79 -36.08 -2.80
N ALA A 730 10.72 -34.81 -3.17
CA ALA A 730 11.62 -33.77 -2.68
C ALA A 730 11.36 -33.39 -1.21
N ALA A 731 10.10 -33.42 -0.79
CA ALA A 731 9.65 -33.09 0.56
C ALA A 731 9.71 -34.28 1.54
N ALA A 732 10.01 -35.49 1.06
CA ALA A 732 10.09 -36.66 1.92
C ALA A 732 11.16 -36.48 3.02
N PRO A 733 10.84 -36.80 4.29
CA PRO A 733 11.82 -36.70 5.37
C PRO A 733 12.97 -37.68 5.09
N ARG A 734 14.19 -37.15 4.92
CA ARG A 734 15.37 -38.01 4.78
C ARG A 734 15.51 -38.83 6.06
N GLN A 735 15.61 -40.15 5.93
CA GLN A 735 16.15 -40.97 7.00
C GLN A 735 17.55 -40.42 7.32
N ARG A 736 17.67 -39.71 8.45
CA ARG A 736 18.97 -39.33 9.00
C ARG A 736 19.69 -40.64 9.32
N THR A 737 20.62 -41.04 8.46
CA THR A 737 21.61 -42.05 8.80
C THR A 737 22.38 -41.53 10.01
N ARG A 738 22.01 -42.01 11.21
CA ARG A 738 22.90 -42.02 12.38
C ARG A 738 24.07 -42.95 12.03
N SER A 739 25.08 -42.40 11.36
CA SER A 739 26.33 -43.12 11.08
C SER A 739 27.37 -42.13 10.56
N ALA A 740 28.00 -41.39 11.47
CA ALA A 740 29.40 -40.95 11.43
C ALA A 740 29.63 -39.91 12.52
N LEU A 741 29.92 -40.40 13.73
CA LEU A 741 30.76 -39.81 14.80
C LEU A 741 30.55 -40.69 16.04
N ALA A 742 31.19 -41.86 16.01
CA ALA A 742 31.76 -42.51 17.18
C ALA A 742 33.25 -42.19 17.19
#